data_AF-A0A9C8G6P6-F1
#
_entry.id   AF-A0A9C8G6P6-F1
#
_cell.length_a   1.000
_cell.length_b   1.000
_cell.length_c   1.000
_cell.angle_alpha   90.00
_cell.angle_beta   90.00
_cell.angle_gamma   90.00
#
_symmetry.space_group_name_H-M   'P 1'
#
loop_
_entity.id
_entity.type
_entity.pdbx_description
1 polymer ?
#
loop_
_entity_poly.entity_id
_entity_poly.type
_entity_poly.pdbx_seq_one_letter_code
_entity_poly.pdbx_strand_id
1 'polypeptide(L)'
;MATEDRKPPVPTEESPPKTPPEEAERTRIITPPPLPADSDTPTRAIPRVQQPQSWDAMTVPMARQTPPPAAPPAKPKRKRRPIAWTSLFFGLAATVVGLFFVALLASMIGYIYIASELPPVEELRSRQLTFASSRIYDRDGRLLYEMIDPTGGRRTYVHYGDISPYVIQATIATEDRNFFQHPGFDPIAIARAIYYALQEQEVVSGASTITQQVARNLLLEPEERVEQTVSRKIREIVLAAEITRRYSREEILEIYLNNINYGNLAYGIDAAARTYFGATADNLTLAQASFLAGIPQLPATYDPFGGGREAALTRHENVLRLMVEDGHITAAQAQAATEEMRAHEFRPIFTDRIPAAHFVVYVRQWVEENLGPELLYQGNGLRIHTTLDQQMQAIGEEEVANGVARLAERNVSNGSLVAIEPATGYILAMVGSVDFYNNEIGGQVNVNLRCRQPGSAIKPLTYLGAFEQGWTPATILWDLPVTYTDTAGNIYEPLNYDRQFRGPVSLRSALANSLNVPAVKTLEFIGVNELLDISARLGATSIVSPQLECPEYPLTSRPLYGLALTLGGGEMKPLELTAAYATFANGGEAFAPTPILWIEDSEGRILVDNRVRTGEQVISPQDAYLITDILSDTEARCLVFSC
;
A
#
# COMPACT_ATOMS: atom_id res chain seq x y z
N MET A 1 -25.80 -39.20 -68.37
CA MET A 1 -25.34 -40.61 -68.40
C MET A 1 -23.93 -40.63 -67.81
N ALA A 2 -23.51 -41.59 -66.99
CA ALA A 2 -24.23 -42.53 -66.10
C ALA A 2 -23.18 -43.22 -65.21
N THR A 3 -23.51 -43.46 -63.91
CA THR A 3 -23.11 -44.60 -63.03
C THR A 3 -21.63 -45.07 -62.95
N GLU A 4 -21.10 -45.76 -61.92
CA GLU A 4 -21.46 -46.19 -60.55
C GLU A 4 -20.08 -46.33 -59.83
N ASP A 5 -19.82 -45.85 -58.61
CA ASP A 5 -20.30 -46.28 -57.28
C ASP A 5 -19.92 -47.72 -56.85
N ARG A 6 -19.22 -47.85 -55.70
CA ARG A 6 -19.00 -49.10 -54.94
C ARG A 6 -18.30 -48.88 -53.58
N LYS A 7 -18.80 -49.58 -52.55
CA LYS A 7 -18.35 -49.64 -51.13
C LYS A 7 -18.93 -50.95 -50.51
N PRO A 8 -18.62 -51.36 -49.26
CA PRO A 8 -17.39 -51.33 -48.45
C PRO A 8 -16.86 -52.79 -48.25
N PRO A 9 -16.07 -53.14 -47.19
CA PRO A 9 -16.60 -53.40 -45.83
C PRO A 9 -15.69 -52.96 -44.64
N VAL A 10 -16.21 -53.08 -43.40
CA VAL A 10 -15.65 -52.72 -42.07
C VAL A 10 -16.31 -53.66 -41.02
N PRO A 11 -15.59 -54.34 -40.09
CA PRO A 11 -15.08 -53.83 -38.79
C PRO A 11 -13.61 -54.29 -38.53
N THR A 12 -12.96 -54.36 -37.34
CA THR A 12 -13.32 -54.46 -35.89
C THR A 12 -12.33 -53.73 -34.94
N GLU A 13 -12.54 -53.90 -33.62
CA GLU A 13 -11.74 -53.50 -32.44
C GLU A 13 -10.34 -54.18 -32.33
N GLU A 14 -9.45 -53.94 -31.34
CA GLU A 14 -9.58 -53.42 -29.95
C GLU A 14 -8.26 -52.78 -29.40
N SER A 15 -8.15 -52.48 -28.09
CA SER A 15 -7.01 -51.77 -27.43
C SER A 15 -6.84 -52.17 -25.94
N PRO A 16 -5.97 -51.54 -25.12
CA PRO A 16 -4.50 -51.37 -25.11
C PRO A 16 -3.88 -52.31 -24.01
N PRO A 17 -2.97 -51.96 -23.05
CA PRO A 17 -1.81 -51.03 -22.98
C PRO A 17 -0.48 -51.68 -22.44
N LYS A 18 0.65 -50.94 -22.37
CA LYS A 18 1.57 -50.82 -21.19
C LYS A 18 2.91 -50.05 -21.44
N THR A 19 3.39 -49.39 -20.38
CA THR A 19 4.76 -48.86 -20.10
C THR A 19 5.53 -49.88 -19.21
N PRO A 20 6.76 -49.69 -18.64
CA PRO A 20 7.67 -48.52 -18.41
C PRO A 20 9.12 -48.80 -18.95
N PRO A 21 10.30 -48.32 -18.43
CA PRO A 21 10.64 -47.37 -17.33
C PRO A 21 11.81 -46.36 -17.57
N GLU A 22 12.18 -45.62 -16.50
CA GLU A 22 13.55 -45.21 -16.03
C GLU A 22 14.55 -44.44 -16.95
N GLU A 23 15.39 -43.49 -16.48
CA GLU A 23 15.61 -42.90 -15.12
C GLU A 23 16.31 -41.51 -15.17
N ALA A 24 16.37 -40.80 -14.03
CA ALA A 24 17.31 -39.73 -13.63
C ALA A 24 17.33 -38.37 -14.41
N GLU A 25 17.66 -37.21 -13.82
CA GLU A 25 17.93 -36.84 -12.41
C GLU A 25 17.37 -35.42 -12.07
N ARG A 26 17.44 -34.98 -10.80
CA ARG A 26 16.82 -33.73 -10.28
C ARG A 26 17.79 -32.87 -9.46
N THR A 27 17.62 -31.54 -9.49
CA THR A 27 17.82 -30.60 -8.35
C THR A 27 17.40 -29.16 -8.75
N ARG A 28 16.93 -28.27 -7.87
CA ARG A 28 16.33 -28.38 -6.51
C ARG A 28 15.54 -27.09 -6.21
N ILE A 29 14.46 -27.19 -5.44
CA ILE A 29 13.86 -26.06 -4.69
C ILE A 29 13.95 -26.42 -3.19
N ILE A 30 14.10 -25.43 -2.32
CA ILE A 30 14.41 -25.62 -0.89
C ILE A 30 13.17 -25.35 -0.03
N THR A 31 12.89 -26.26 0.90
CA THR A 31 12.02 -26.04 2.07
C THR A 31 12.68 -26.63 3.33
N PRO A 32 12.47 -26.03 4.53
CA PRO A 32 13.10 -26.49 5.76
C PRO A 32 12.45 -27.76 6.36
N PRO A 33 13.15 -28.51 7.25
CA PRO A 33 12.80 -29.88 7.59
C PRO A 33 11.96 -30.05 8.88
N PRO A 34 11.25 -31.19 9.03
CA PRO A 34 10.75 -31.66 10.32
C PRO A 34 11.87 -32.31 11.18
N LEU A 35 11.64 -32.41 12.49
CA LEU A 35 12.55 -33.06 13.43
C LEU A 35 12.50 -34.60 13.33
N PRO A 36 13.64 -35.30 13.54
CA PRO A 36 13.68 -36.77 13.48
C PRO A 36 13.11 -37.41 14.75
N ALA A 37 12.53 -38.60 14.58
CA ALA A 37 12.43 -39.60 15.64
C ALA A 37 13.49 -40.67 15.36
N ASP A 38 14.26 -41.04 16.39
CA ASP A 38 15.27 -42.09 16.31
C ASP A 38 14.94 -43.18 17.34
N SER A 39 15.25 -44.44 17.02
CA SER A 39 14.78 -45.58 17.80
C SER A 39 15.84 -46.68 17.91
N ASP A 40 16.24 -47.03 19.13
CA ASP A 40 16.71 -48.39 19.39
C ASP A 40 16.45 -48.85 20.85
N THR A 41 16.74 -50.12 21.10
CA THR A 41 16.12 -51.04 22.07
C THR A 41 17.18 -51.60 23.06
N PRO A 42 16.96 -52.58 23.99
CA PRO A 42 15.73 -53.17 24.53
C PRO A 42 15.68 -53.45 26.07
N THR A 43 14.50 -53.87 26.58
CA THR A 43 14.23 -54.58 27.88
C THR A 43 14.52 -53.81 29.19
N ARG A 44 13.77 -53.91 30.32
CA ARG A 44 12.75 -54.82 30.90
C ARG A 44 12.00 -54.01 32.03
N ALA A 45 10.85 -54.33 32.64
CA ALA A 45 9.87 -55.43 32.59
C ALA A 45 8.46 -54.94 33.09
N ILE A 46 7.56 -55.85 33.49
CA ILE A 46 6.10 -55.68 33.82
C ILE A 46 5.79 -56.64 35.02
N PRO A 47 4.94 -56.36 36.04
CA PRO A 47 3.49 -56.05 35.93
C PRO A 47 2.93 -54.90 36.84
N ARG A 48 1.72 -54.31 36.67
CA ARG A 48 0.32 -54.76 36.31
C ARG A 48 -0.37 -55.47 37.51
N VAL A 49 -1.66 -55.32 37.87
CA VAL A 49 -2.94 -55.13 37.11
C VAL A 49 -4.00 -54.29 37.90
N GLN A 50 -4.97 -53.76 37.13
CA GLN A 50 -6.26 -53.05 37.37
C GLN A 50 -7.11 -53.29 38.65
N GLN A 51 -7.83 -52.22 39.05
CA GLN A 51 -9.31 -52.03 39.09
C GLN A 51 -10.25 -53.27 39.15
N PRO A 52 -11.42 -53.17 39.84
CA PRO A 52 -12.65 -52.70 39.17
C PRO A 52 -13.64 -51.86 40.03
N GLN A 53 -14.88 -51.68 39.54
CA GLN A 53 -15.87 -50.70 40.00
C GLN A 53 -17.05 -51.28 40.82
N SER A 54 -17.58 -50.46 41.74
CA SER A 54 -19.03 -50.15 41.94
C SER A 54 -20.03 -51.09 42.66
N TRP A 55 -21.06 -50.40 43.21
CA TRP A 55 -22.43 -50.78 43.65
C TRP A 55 -22.69 -51.63 44.92
N ASP A 56 -23.45 -51.00 45.82
CA ASP A 56 -24.62 -51.48 46.59
C ASP A 56 -24.55 -52.48 47.77
N ALA A 57 -24.75 -51.88 48.95
CA ALA A 57 -25.94 -51.99 49.81
C ALA A 57 -26.36 -53.34 50.47
N MET A 58 -26.39 -53.29 51.81
CA MET A 58 -27.27 -54.02 52.75
C MET A 58 -27.22 -55.57 52.72
N THR A 59 -26.97 -56.23 53.85
CA THR A 59 -27.94 -56.33 54.96
C THR A 59 -27.29 -56.83 56.26
N VAL A 60 -28.03 -56.79 57.38
CA VAL A 60 -27.59 -57.16 58.74
C VAL A 60 -28.31 -58.44 59.19
N PRO A 61 -27.61 -59.36 59.88
CA PRO A 61 -28.16 -59.80 61.18
C PRO A 61 -27.12 -59.98 62.30
N MET A 62 -27.68 -60.03 63.51
CA MET A 62 -27.15 -60.42 64.83
C MET A 62 -26.09 -61.55 64.87
N ALA A 63 -25.31 -61.81 65.92
CA ALA A 63 -24.86 -61.12 67.17
C ALA A 63 -24.62 -62.20 68.24
N ARG A 64 -23.61 -62.05 69.12
CA ARG A 64 -23.60 -62.62 70.48
C ARG A 64 -22.52 -61.98 71.36
N GLN A 65 -22.68 -62.10 72.68
CA GLN A 65 -21.97 -61.34 73.71
C GLN A 65 -21.11 -62.26 74.60
N THR A 66 -20.05 -61.71 75.20
CA THR A 66 -19.54 -62.12 76.51
C THR A 66 -19.12 -60.89 77.35
N PRO A 67 -19.18 -60.95 78.70
CA PRO A 67 -19.06 -59.78 79.60
C PRO A 67 -17.65 -59.63 80.26
N PRO A 68 -17.40 -58.59 81.11
CA PRO A 68 -16.04 -58.04 81.29
C PRO A 68 -15.39 -58.24 82.69
N PRO A 69 -14.13 -57.83 82.89
CA PRO A 69 -13.52 -57.53 84.18
C PRO A 69 -13.39 -56.01 84.48
N ALA A 70 -13.06 -55.67 85.73
CA ALA A 70 -13.18 -54.33 86.33
C ALA A 70 -11.96 -53.38 86.16
N ALA A 71 -12.14 -52.10 86.51
CA ALA A 71 -11.17 -51.02 86.33
C ALA A 71 -10.35 -50.65 87.60
N PRO A 72 -9.05 -50.34 87.46
CA PRO A 72 -8.22 -49.68 88.50
C PRO A 72 -8.15 -48.13 88.33
N PRO A 73 -7.57 -47.37 89.28
CA PRO A 73 -8.08 -46.02 89.62
C PRO A 73 -7.30 -44.80 89.10
N ALA A 74 -7.91 -43.62 89.27
CA ALA A 74 -7.49 -42.32 88.73
C ALA A 74 -6.25 -41.69 89.39
N LYS A 75 -5.60 -40.76 88.66
CA LYS A 75 -4.48 -39.91 89.11
C LYS A 75 -4.75 -38.41 88.82
N PRO A 76 -4.06 -37.46 89.49
CA PRO A 76 -4.69 -36.20 89.89
C PRO A 76 -4.73 -35.05 88.85
N LYS A 77 -5.67 -34.12 89.05
CA LYS A 77 -5.91 -32.94 88.21
C LYS A 77 -4.74 -31.94 88.25
N ARG A 78 -4.07 -31.73 87.11
CA ARG A 78 -3.13 -30.60 86.91
C ARG A 78 -3.93 -29.33 86.60
N LYS A 79 -3.67 -28.21 87.31
CA LYS A 79 -4.31 -26.91 87.05
C LYS A 79 -3.91 -26.40 85.65
N ARG A 80 -4.88 -26.23 84.74
CA ARG A 80 -4.68 -25.46 83.50
C ARG A 80 -4.60 -23.97 83.85
N ARG A 81 -3.56 -23.27 83.39
CA ARG A 81 -3.57 -21.79 83.32
C ARG A 81 -4.51 -21.36 82.17
N PRO A 82 -5.15 -20.19 82.23
CA PRO A 82 -5.89 -19.66 81.10
C PRO A 82 -4.93 -19.40 79.93
N ILE A 83 -5.33 -19.80 78.72
CA ILE A 83 -4.62 -19.43 77.49
C ILE A 83 -4.97 -17.98 77.18
N ALA A 84 -3.97 -17.13 76.99
CA ALA A 84 -4.16 -15.72 76.69
C ALA A 84 -4.52 -15.54 75.21
N TRP A 85 -5.83 -15.51 74.91
CA TRP A 85 -6.38 -15.28 73.57
C TRP A 85 -5.87 -13.98 72.93
N THR A 86 -5.53 -12.97 73.75
CA THR A 86 -4.90 -11.71 73.31
C THR A 86 -3.58 -11.93 72.59
N SER A 87 -2.67 -12.76 73.12
CA SER A 87 -1.39 -13.05 72.46
C SER A 87 -1.54 -13.82 71.14
N LEU A 88 -2.59 -14.61 70.99
CA LEU A 88 -2.90 -15.28 69.72
C LEU A 88 -3.41 -14.28 68.67
N PHE A 89 -4.24 -13.31 69.10
CA PHE A 89 -4.77 -12.25 68.25
C PHE A 89 -3.68 -11.27 67.78
N PHE A 90 -2.76 -10.86 68.67
CA PHE A 90 -1.59 -10.06 68.30
C PHE A 90 -0.63 -10.82 67.38
N GLY A 91 -0.44 -12.12 67.60
CA GLY A 91 0.35 -12.97 66.69
C GLY A 91 -0.24 -13.03 65.27
N LEU A 92 -1.56 -13.19 65.16
CA LEU A 92 -2.27 -13.20 63.89
C LEU A 92 -2.26 -11.82 63.19
N ALA A 93 -2.44 -10.73 63.95
CA ALA A 93 -2.33 -9.37 63.41
C ALA A 93 -0.92 -9.09 62.89
N ALA A 94 0.12 -9.51 63.62
CA ALA A 94 1.51 -9.35 63.21
C ALA A 94 1.86 -10.16 61.94
N THR A 95 1.34 -11.38 61.77
CA THR A 95 1.55 -12.14 60.53
C THR A 95 0.76 -11.56 59.35
N VAL A 96 -0.46 -11.04 59.55
CA VAL A 96 -1.21 -10.33 58.49
C VAL A 96 -0.48 -9.06 58.04
N VAL A 97 0.03 -8.25 58.99
CA VAL A 97 0.83 -7.05 58.66
C VAL A 97 2.16 -7.43 58.00
N GLY A 98 2.83 -8.49 58.46
CA GLY A 98 4.05 -9.01 57.83
C GLY A 98 3.81 -9.48 56.39
N LEU A 99 2.74 -10.23 56.15
CA LEU A 99 2.32 -10.66 54.81
C LEU A 99 1.95 -9.47 53.92
N PHE A 100 1.31 -8.43 54.45
CA PHE A 100 1.05 -7.19 53.72
C PHE A 100 2.35 -6.50 53.26
N PHE A 101 3.35 -6.34 54.14
CA PHE A 101 4.63 -5.75 53.76
C PHE A 101 5.43 -6.63 52.79
N VAL A 102 5.36 -7.96 52.91
CA VAL A 102 5.98 -8.89 51.93
C VAL A 102 5.28 -8.81 50.58
N ALA A 103 3.95 -8.72 50.53
CA ALA A 103 3.20 -8.55 49.29
C ALA A 103 3.47 -7.18 48.64
N LEU A 104 3.59 -6.10 49.44
CA LEU A 104 3.93 -4.77 48.97
C LEU A 104 5.36 -4.70 48.42
N LEU A 105 6.32 -5.37 49.08
CA LEU A 105 7.70 -5.49 48.60
C LEU A 105 7.78 -6.32 47.31
N ALA A 106 7.07 -7.45 47.23
CA ALA A 106 7.00 -8.28 46.03
C ALA A 106 6.34 -7.54 44.86
N SER A 107 5.28 -6.77 45.12
CA SER A 107 4.62 -5.91 44.14
C SER A 107 5.54 -4.79 43.65
N MET A 108 6.31 -4.16 44.54
CA MET A 108 7.30 -3.13 44.18
C MET A 108 8.45 -3.71 43.35
N ILE A 109 8.96 -4.89 43.71
CA ILE A 109 10.00 -5.60 42.92
C ILE A 109 9.45 -6.00 41.55
N GLY A 110 8.22 -6.54 41.48
CA GLY A 110 7.58 -6.89 40.21
C GLY A 110 7.32 -5.69 39.30
N TYR A 111 6.89 -4.55 39.88
CA TYR A 111 6.76 -3.28 39.15
C TYR A 111 8.11 -2.79 38.61
N ILE A 112 9.18 -2.81 39.42
CA ILE A 112 10.53 -2.41 38.97
C ILE A 112 11.04 -3.34 37.86
N TYR A 113 10.85 -4.65 38.01
CA TYR A 113 11.23 -5.65 37.00
C TYR A 113 10.53 -5.37 35.66
N ILE A 114 9.19 -5.27 35.67
CA ILE A 114 8.40 -5.02 34.46
C ILE A 114 8.73 -3.64 33.87
N ALA A 115 8.90 -2.60 34.68
CA ALA A 115 9.29 -1.26 34.22
C ALA A 115 10.70 -1.24 33.58
N SER A 116 11.58 -2.18 33.92
CA SER A 116 12.91 -2.33 33.27
C SER A 116 12.90 -3.16 31.98
N GLU A 117 11.80 -3.88 31.70
CA GLU A 117 11.56 -4.63 30.45
C GLU A 117 10.61 -3.91 29.48
N LEU A 118 10.28 -2.65 29.75
CA LEU A 118 9.36 -1.83 28.96
C LEU A 118 10.14 -0.77 28.16
N PRO A 119 9.71 -0.44 26.92
CA PRO A 119 10.36 0.59 26.12
C PRO A 119 10.21 1.98 26.76
N PRO A 120 11.20 2.87 26.57
CA PRO A 120 11.19 4.19 27.20
C PRO A 120 10.00 5.02 26.72
N VAL A 121 9.21 5.51 27.67
CA VAL A 121 7.97 6.28 27.45
C VAL A 121 8.26 7.65 26.81
N GLU A 122 9.52 8.09 26.88
CA GLU A 122 10.10 9.20 26.15
C GLU A 122 9.97 9.05 24.61
N GLU A 123 9.89 7.82 24.07
CA GLU A 123 9.68 7.57 22.64
C GLU A 123 8.26 7.87 22.15
N LEU A 124 7.26 8.09 23.04
CA LEU A 124 5.89 8.32 22.58
C LEU A 124 5.77 9.49 21.61
N ARG A 125 6.46 10.61 21.88
CA ARG A 125 6.45 11.77 20.99
C ARG A 125 7.19 11.52 19.67
N SER A 126 8.29 10.76 19.67
CA SER A 126 9.00 10.45 18.41
C SER A 126 8.22 9.47 17.55
N ARG A 127 7.59 8.45 18.15
CA ARG A 127 6.64 7.55 17.47
C ARG A 127 5.40 8.31 16.98
N GLN A 128 4.91 9.32 17.74
CA GLN A 128 3.80 10.20 17.34
C GLN A 128 4.15 11.16 16.18
N LEU A 129 5.42 11.42 15.88
CA LEU A 129 5.80 12.30 14.75
C LEU A 129 5.76 11.58 13.39
N THR A 130 5.71 10.25 13.38
CA THR A 130 5.64 9.39 12.18
C THR A 130 4.20 9.29 11.61
N PHE A 131 3.43 10.39 11.65
CA PHE A 131 1.95 10.39 11.59
C PHE A 131 1.31 11.26 10.50
N ALA A 132 2.00 11.46 9.37
CA ALA A 132 1.43 12.15 8.22
C ALA A 132 1.46 11.26 6.96
N SER A 133 0.32 11.14 6.28
CA SER A 133 0.29 10.58 4.92
C SER A 133 1.03 11.50 3.95
N SER A 134 1.89 10.94 3.09
CA SER A 134 2.58 11.70 2.05
C SER A 134 1.58 12.29 1.05
N ARG A 135 1.87 13.47 0.48
CA ARG A 135 0.94 14.22 -0.39
C ARG A 135 1.60 14.61 -1.70
N ILE A 136 0.91 14.35 -2.79
CA ILE A 136 1.34 14.64 -4.17
C ILE A 136 0.57 15.87 -4.66
N TYR A 137 1.28 16.89 -5.11
CA TYR A 137 0.74 18.17 -5.57
C TYR A 137 1.06 18.43 -7.05
N ASP A 138 0.19 19.14 -7.76
CA ASP A 138 0.47 19.66 -9.10
C ASP A 138 1.51 20.80 -9.07
N ARG A 139 1.89 21.33 -10.24
CA ARG A 139 2.89 22.40 -10.36
C ARG A 139 2.48 23.72 -9.69
N ASP A 140 1.19 23.93 -9.46
CA ASP A 140 0.61 25.13 -8.82
C ASP A 140 0.40 24.92 -7.30
N GLY A 141 0.65 23.71 -6.78
CA GLY A 141 0.46 23.37 -5.36
C GLY A 141 -0.93 22.85 -5.00
N ARG A 142 -1.78 22.47 -5.96
CA ARG A 142 -3.06 21.79 -5.69
C ARG A 142 -2.81 20.32 -5.35
N LEU A 143 -3.50 19.79 -4.34
CA LEU A 143 -3.39 18.38 -3.97
C LEU A 143 -4.00 17.49 -5.07
N LEU A 144 -3.18 16.62 -5.67
CA LEU A 144 -3.61 15.61 -6.63
C LEU A 144 -4.01 14.31 -5.92
N TYR A 145 -3.19 13.87 -4.96
CA TYR A 145 -3.40 12.61 -4.25
C TYR A 145 -2.77 12.63 -2.86
N GLU A 146 -3.41 11.95 -1.92
CA GLU A 146 -2.88 11.67 -0.58
C GLU A 146 -2.53 10.17 -0.48
N MET A 147 -1.26 9.87 -0.22
CA MET A 147 -0.73 8.53 -0.11
C MET A 147 -1.21 7.87 1.18
N ILE A 148 -2.10 6.90 1.01
CA ILE A 148 -2.65 6.11 2.10
C ILE A 148 -1.80 4.84 2.25
N ASP A 149 -1.23 4.66 3.44
CA ASP A 149 -0.58 3.41 3.88
C ASP A 149 -1.61 2.25 3.77
N PRO A 150 -1.36 1.21 2.94
CA PRO A 150 -2.31 0.10 2.78
C PRO A 150 -2.60 -0.68 4.06
N THR A 151 -1.74 -0.55 5.08
CA THR A 151 -1.83 -1.24 6.38
C THR A 151 -2.30 -0.33 7.53
N GLY A 152 -2.07 0.97 7.40
CA GLY A 152 -2.20 1.94 8.49
C GLY A 152 -2.96 3.22 8.18
N GLY A 153 -3.45 3.37 6.94
CA GLY A 153 -4.40 4.40 6.56
C GLY A 153 -3.85 5.82 6.43
N ARG A 154 -4.77 6.75 6.14
CA ARG A 154 -4.57 8.20 6.20
C ARG A 154 -4.40 8.62 7.66
N ARG A 155 -3.40 9.46 7.89
CA ARG A 155 -3.08 10.08 9.19
C ARG A 155 -2.86 11.57 8.99
N THR A 156 -3.39 12.39 9.88
CA THR A 156 -3.14 13.84 9.90
C THR A 156 -3.13 14.31 11.34
N TYR A 157 -1.98 14.82 11.76
CA TYR A 157 -1.77 15.33 13.11
C TYR A 157 -2.43 16.70 13.32
N VAL A 158 -3.20 16.82 14.40
CA VAL A 158 -3.82 18.06 14.89
C VAL A 158 -3.54 18.24 16.39
N HIS A 159 -3.31 19.48 16.83
CA HIS A 159 -3.07 19.76 18.26
C HIS A 159 -4.36 19.69 19.09
N TYR A 160 -4.22 19.47 20.40
CA TYR A 160 -5.35 19.43 21.34
C TYR A 160 -6.27 20.67 21.25
N GLY A 161 -5.71 21.85 20.98
CA GLY A 161 -6.47 23.10 20.82
C GLY A 161 -7.26 23.22 19.52
N ASP A 162 -6.91 22.41 18.51
CA ASP A 162 -7.50 22.40 17.17
C ASP A 162 -8.51 21.24 16.99
N ILE A 163 -9.01 20.68 18.10
CA ILE A 163 -10.00 19.61 18.14
C ILE A 163 -11.29 20.14 18.77
N SER A 164 -12.43 19.90 18.11
CA SER A 164 -13.77 20.30 18.59
C SER A 164 -13.99 19.79 20.03
N PRO A 165 -14.37 20.67 20.99
CA PRO A 165 -14.60 20.28 22.38
C PRO A 165 -15.64 19.16 22.55
N TYR A 166 -16.56 19.01 21.60
CA TYR A 166 -17.53 17.91 21.59
C TYR A 166 -16.88 16.55 21.37
N VAL A 167 -15.78 16.45 20.59
CA VAL A 167 -15.03 15.18 20.44
C VAL A 167 -14.42 14.80 21.77
N ILE A 168 -13.73 15.73 22.41
CA ILE A 168 -13.05 15.52 23.69
C ILE A 168 -14.06 15.03 24.75
N GLN A 169 -15.21 15.71 24.87
CA GLN A 169 -16.29 15.31 25.78
C GLN A 169 -16.91 13.96 25.42
N ALA A 170 -17.20 13.70 24.14
CA ALA A 170 -17.81 12.46 23.69
C ALA A 170 -16.89 11.25 23.91
N THR A 171 -15.60 11.38 23.58
CA THR A 171 -14.59 10.34 23.80
C THR A 171 -14.41 10.04 25.29
N ILE A 172 -14.30 11.06 26.15
CA ILE A 172 -14.18 10.86 27.60
C ILE A 172 -15.41 10.12 28.16
N ALA A 173 -16.62 10.61 27.90
CA ALA A 173 -17.85 9.99 28.40
C ALA A 173 -18.06 8.54 27.90
N THR A 174 -17.48 8.19 26.75
CA THR A 174 -17.64 6.88 26.09
C THR A 174 -16.59 5.86 26.51
N GLU A 175 -15.32 6.26 26.55
CA GLU A 175 -14.17 5.35 26.71
C GLU A 175 -13.56 5.42 28.12
N ASP A 176 -13.62 6.58 28.80
CA ASP A 176 -12.92 6.79 30.08
C ASP A 176 -13.51 7.93 30.92
N ARG A 177 -14.72 7.71 31.45
CA ARG A 177 -15.48 8.67 32.28
C ARG A 177 -14.65 9.32 33.41
N ASN A 178 -13.70 8.58 33.96
CA ASN A 178 -12.87 9.00 35.09
C ASN A 178 -11.50 9.55 34.69
N PHE A 179 -11.22 9.73 33.38
CA PHE A 179 -9.87 9.94 32.81
C PHE A 179 -8.95 10.83 33.65
N PHE A 180 -9.38 12.06 33.98
CA PHE A 180 -8.59 13.03 34.74
C PHE A 180 -8.28 12.61 36.20
N GLN A 181 -9.07 11.71 36.78
CA GLN A 181 -9.07 11.37 38.21
C GLN A 181 -8.16 10.18 38.58
N HIS A 182 -7.98 9.21 37.68
CA HIS A 182 -7.23 7.96 37.95
C HIS A 182 -5.79 8.01 37.40
N PRO A 183 -4.80 7.28 37.95
CA PRO A 183 -3.39 7.35 37.55
C PRO A 183 -3.08 6.53 36.28
N GLY A 184 -3.72 6.85 35.16
CA GLY A 184 -3.54 6.15 33.87
C GLY A 184 -4.31 4.83 33.76
N PHE A 185 -4.57 4.15 34.88
CA PHE A 185 -5.49 3.01 35.01
C PHE A 185 -6.57 3.30 36.07
N ASP A 186 -7.80 2.80 35.90
CA ASP A 186 -8.88 2.90 36.91
C ASP A 186 -8.86 1.67 37.85
N PRO A 187 -8.51 1.81 39.14
CA PRO A 187 -8.47 0.69 40.08
C PRO A 187 -9.87 0.14 40.43
N ILE A 188 -10.90 0.98 40.37
CA ILE A 188 -12.29 0.62 40.68
C ILE A 188 -12.87 -0.20 39.53
N ALA A 189 -12.58 0.18 38.27
CA ALA A 189 -12.95 -0.61 37.09
C ALA A 189 -12.26 -1.98 37.09
N ILE A 190 -10.96 -2.05 37.43
CA ILE A 190 -10.23 -3.32 37.55
C ILE A 190 -10.81 -4.21 38.66
N ALA A 191 -11.03 -3.67 39.86
CA ALA A 191 -11.63 -4.43 40.96
C ALA A 191 -13.05 -4.94 40.62
N ARG A 192 -13.84 -4.12 39.93
CA ARG A 192 -15.18 -4.48 39.42
C ARG A 192 -15.10 -5.61 38.38
N ALA A 193 -14.18 -5.52 37.41
CA ALA A 193 -14.00 -6.54 36.38
C ALA A 193 -13.56 -7.90 36.98
N ILE A 194 -12.66 -7.89 37.97
CA ILE A 194 -12.25 -9.10 38.70
C ILE A 194 -13.44 -9.72 39.45
N TYR A 195 -14.29 -8.90 40.09
CA TYR A 195 -15.49 -9.38 40.77
C TYR A 195 -16.47 -10.09 39.83
N TYR A 196 -16.79 -9.48 38.68
CA TYR A 196 -17.68 -10.12 37.68
C TYR A 196 -17.07 -11.38 37.07
N ALA A 197 -15.78 -11.37 36.70
CA ALA A 197 -15.11 -12.54 36.13
C ALA A 197 -15.10 -13.76 37.10
N LEU A 198 -15.08 -13.52 38.41
CA LEU A 198 -15.19 -14.56 39.44
C LEU A 198 -16.62 -15.06 39.68
N GLN A 199 -17.64 -14.29 39.30
CA GLN A 199 -19.06 -14.60 39.55
C GLN A 199 -19.77 -15.21 38.31
N GLU A 200 -19.49 -14.69 37.12
CA GLU A 200 -20.33 -14.91 35.92
C GLU A 200 -19.58 -15.60 34.76
N GLN A 201 -18.29 -15.89 34.93
CA GLN A 201 -17.37 -16.51 33.94
C GLN A 201 -17.16 -15.76 32.61
N GLU A 202 -17.96 -14.74 32.30
CA GLU A 202 -17.72 -13.84 31.17
C GLU A 202 -16.69 -12.75 31.51
N VAL A 203 -15.84 -12.43 30.53
CA VAL A 203 -14.86 -11.34 30.62
C VAL A 203 -15.51 -10.04 30.17
N VAL A 204 -15.87 -9.17 31.12
CA VAL A 204 -16.51 -7.88 30.83
C VAL A 204 -15.56 -6.96 30.05
N SER A 205 -15.82 -6.83 28.74
CA SER A 205 -15.12 -5.87 27.88
C SER A 205 -15.50 -4.43 28.25
N GLY A 206 -14.52 -3.53 28.32
CA GLY A 206 -14.72 -2.11 28.67
C GLY A 206 -13.90 -1.58 29.85
N ALA A 207 -13.16 -2.43 30.57
CA ALA A 207 -12.34 -1.98 31.72
C ALA A 207 -10.96 -1.39 31.33
N SER A 208 -10.81 -0.77 30.16
CA SER A 208 -9.53 -0.27 29.63
C SER A 208 -9.56 1.23 29.32
N THR A 209 -8.82 2.00 30.13
CA THR A 209 -8.70 3.47 30.09
C THR A 209 -8.02 3.98 28.81
N ILE A 210 -8.24 5.24 28.45
CA ILE A 210 -7.63 5.89 27.28
C ILE A 210 -6.10 5.72 27.30
N THR A 211 -5.47 5.92 28.45
CA THR A 211 -4.01 5.81 28.59
C THR A 211 -3.50 4.37 28.41
N GLN A 212 -4.29 3.34 28.76
CA GLN A 212 -3.96 1.95 28.46
C GLN A 212 -4.10 1.65 26.96
N GLN A 213 -5.10 2.24 26.30
CA GLN A 213 -5.24 2.11 24.84
C GLN A 213 -4.06 2.77 24.11
N VAL A 214 -3.58 3.95 24.55
CA VAL A 214 -2.35 4.59 24.04
C VAL A 214 -1.13 3.68 24.25
N ALA A 215 -0.92 3.18 25.48
CA ALA A 215 0.19 2.29 25.80
C ALA A 215 0.22 1.04 24.91
N ARG A 216 -0.91 0.35 24.81
CA ARG A 216 -1.08 -0.86 23.99
C ARG A 216 -0.82 -0.56 22.51
N ASN A 217 -1.39 0.51 21.98
CA ASN A 217 -1.37 0.75 20.53
C ASN A 217 0.00 1.22 20.01
N LEU A 218 0.83 1.89 20.84
CA LEU A 218 2.04 2.59 20.38
C LEU A 218 3.38 2.09 20.97
N LEU A 219 3.35 1.51 22.18
CA LEU A 219 4.57 1.07 22.87
C LEU A 219 4.75 -0.45 22.91
N LEU A 220 3.67 -1.24 22.93
CA LEU A 220 3.79 -2.69 22.79
C LEU A 220 4.07 -3.09 21.34
N GLU A 221 4.83 -4.16 21.12
CA GLU A 221 5.11 -4.66 19.77
C GLU A 221 3.86 -5.32 19.12
N PRO A 222 3.75 -5.36 17.78
CA PRO A 222 2.52 -5.80 17.09
C PRO A 222 1.99 -7.16 17.55
N GLU A 223 2.88 -8.10 17.84
CA GLU A 223 2.59 -9.43 18.34
C GLU A 223 2.03 -9.39 19.78
N GLU A 224 2.62 -8.57 20.66
CA GLU A 224 2.11 -8.37 22.03
C GLU A 224 0.70 -7.77 22.02
N ARG A 225 0.37 -6.88 21.06
CA ARG A 225 -0.93 -6.19 21.03
C ARG A 225 -2.12 -7.14 20.97
N VAL A 226 -1.99 -8.24 20.22
CA VAL A 226 -3.08 -9.22 20.00
C VAL A 226 -3.18 -10.31 21.07
N GLU A 227 -2.17 -10.47 21.93
CA GLU A 227 -2.24 -11.42 23.04
C GLU A 227 -3.37 -11.09 24.03
N GLN A 228 -4.10 -12.10 24.50
CA GLN A 228 -5.07 -11.95 25.60
C GLN A 228 -4.49 -12.42 26.94
N THR A 229 -3.22 -12.08 27.20
CA THR A 229 -2.48 -12.53 28.38
C THR A 229 -2.55 -11.55 29.56
N VAL A 230 -2.52 -12.09 30.78
CA VAL A 230 -2.49 -11.29 32.02
C VAL A 230 -1.16 -10.52 32.13
N SER A 231 -0.06 -11.10 31.65
CA SER A 231 1.25 -10.45 31.53
C SER A 231 1.20 -9.20 30.66
N ARG A 232 0.63 -9.27 29.45
CA ARG A 232 0.40 -8.09 28.59
C ARG A 232 -0.46 -7.06 29.30
N LYS A 233 -1.55 -7.47 29.97
CA LYS A 233 -2.43 -6.51 30.65
C LYS A 233 -1.76 -5.81 31.84
N ILE A 234 -0.82 -6.46 32.53
CA ILE A 234 0.02 -5.81 33.55
C ILE A 234 1.02 -4.84 32.88
N ARG A 235 1.66 -5.22 31.77
CA ARG A 235 2.53 -4.33 30.96
C ARG A 235 1.78 -3.07 30.51
N GLU A 236 0.55 -3.19 29.99
CA GLU A 236 -0.33 -2.04 29.68
C GLU A 236 -0.58 -1.12 30.89
N ILE A 237 -0.85 -1.68 32.07
CA ILE A 237 -1.13 -0.90 33.29
C ILE A 237 0.11 -0.15 33.78
N VAL A 238 1.28 -0.80 33.77
CA VAL A 238 2.56 -0.18 34.16
C VAL A 238 2.94 0.94 33.18
N LEU A 239 2.83 0.70 31.87
CA LEU A 239 3.01 1.74 30.86
C LEU A 239 2.05 2.92 31.06
N ALA A 240 0.75 2.66 31.23
CA ALA A 240 -0.25 3.72 31.41
C ALA A 240 0.04 4.61 32.64
N ALA A 241 0.56 4.02 33.72
CA ALA A 241 1.01 4.77 34.88
C ALA A 241 2.26 5.63 34.56
N GLU A 242 3.26 5.08 33.88
CA GLU A 242 4.48 5.82 33.49
C GLU A 242 4.25 6.93 32.46
N ILE A 243 3.26 6.75 31.56
CA ILE A 243 2.77 7.78 30.64
C ILE A 243 2.14 8.93 31.43
N THR A 244 1.23 8.62 32.36
CA THR A 244 0.54 9.63 33.21
C THR A 244 1.48 10.38 34.16
N ARG A 245 2.69 9.86 34.40
CA ARG A 245 3.74 10.54 35.18
C ARG A 245 4.61 11.49 34.35
N ARG A 246 4.55 11.44 33.02
CA ARG A 246 5.40 12.22 32.10
C ARG A 246 4.62 13.21 31.24
N TYR A 247 3.44 12.82 30.77
CA TYR A 247 2.60 13.60 29.88
C TYR A 247 1.36 14.12 30.61
N SER A 248 0.92 15.32 30.23
CA SER A 248 -0.36 15.89 30.65
C SER A 248 -1.55 15.11 30.08
N ARG A 249 -2.76 15.38 30.58
CA ARG A 249 -3.98 14.67 30.14
C ARG A 249 -4.40 15.09 28.75
N GLU A 250 -4.13 16.36 28.45
CA GLU A 250 -4.29 17.05 27.19
C GLU A 250 -3.39 16.39 26.13
N GLU A 251 -2.09 16.18 26.43
CA GLU A 251 -1.18 15.42 25.56
C GLU A 251 -1.60 13.96 25.36
N ILE A 252 -2.05 13.26 26.41
CA ILE A 252 -2.50 11.87 26.29
C ILE A 252 -3.77 11.76 25.42
N LEU A 253 -4.69 12.72 25.52
CA LEU A 253 -5.85 12.84 24.63
C LEU A 253 -5.46 13.20 23.21
N GLU A 254 -4.50 14.11 23.01
CA GLU A 254 -3.97 14.47 21.69
C GLU A 254 -3.33 13.25 21.01
N ILE A 255 -2.46 12.52 21.73
CA ILE A 255 -1.89 11.26 21.24
C ILE A 255 -3.03 10.30 20.86
N TYR A 256 -3.95 10.01 21.77
CA TYR A 256 -5.06 9.08 21.54
C TYR A 256 -5.90 9.45 20.30
N LEU A 257 -6.37 10.70 20.24
CA LEU A 257 -7.25 11.19 19.17
C LEU A 257 -6.54 11.32 17.82
N ASN A 258 -5.21 11.45 17.76
CA ASN A 258 -4.46 11.39 16.50
C ASN A 258 -4.08 9.97 16.05
N ASN A 259 -4.16 8.98 16.95
CA ASN A 259 -3.64 7.64 16.71
C ASN A 259 -4.72 6.56 16.52
N ILE A 260 -5.95 6.80 16.99
CA ILE A 260 -6.98 5.77 17.01
C ILE A 260 -7.62 5.53 15.63
N ASN A 261 -7.92 4.27 15.35
CA ASN A 261 -8.52 3.82 14.10
C ASN A 261 -10.04 4.04 14.12
N TYR A 262 -10.54 4.88 13.21
CA TYR A 262 -11.97 5.13 13.02
C TYR A 262 -12.59 4.27 11.89
N GLY A 263 -11.82 3.37 11.26
CA GLY A 263 -12.26 2.61 10.09
C GLY A 263 -12.05 3.38 8.78
N ASN A 264 -12.38 2.77 7.64
CA ASN A 264 -12.24 3.39 6.30
C ASN A 264 -10.87 4.03 6.03
N LEU A 265 -9.80 3.37 6.49
CA LEU A 265 -8.42 3.84 6.41
C LEU A 265 -8.24 5.25 7.03
N ALA A 266 -9.04 5.62 8.03
CA ALA A 266 -8.91 6.87 8.79
C ALA A 266 -8.34 6.59 10.18
N TYR A 267 -7.10 7.00 10.41
CA TYR A 267 -6.43 6.93 11.70
C TYR A 267 -6.18 8.36 12.19
N GLY A 268 -6.74 8.67 13.35
CA GLY A 268 -6.79 10.03 13.89
C GLY A 268 -8.06 10.80 13.51
N ILE A 269 -8.47 11.73 14.39
CA ILE A 269 -9.76 12.40 14.36
C ILE A 269 -9.93 13.30 13.13
N ASP A 270 -8.90 14.00 12.66
CA ASP A 270 -9.00 14.85 11.46
C ASP A 270 -9.11 14.01 10.18
N ALA A 271 -8.39 12.89 10.11
CA ALA A 271 -8.56 11.92 9.02
C ALA A 271 -10.01 11.37 8.99
N ALA A 272 -10.62 11.13 10.16
CA ALA A 272 -12.00 10.67 10.28
C ALA A 272 -13.03 11.78 9.98
N ALA A 273 -12.84 12.99 10.48
CA ALA A 273 -13.67 14.17 10.19
C ALA A 273 -13.78 14.39 8.67
N ARG A 274 -12.65 14.27 7.97
CA ARG A 274 -12.60 14.29 6.51
C ARG A 274 -13.32 13.09 5.93
N THR A 275 -12.93 11.86 6.25
CA THR A 275 -13.47 10.63 5.62
C THR A 275 -15.00 10.50 5.75
N TYR A 276 -15.57 10.89 6.90
CA TYR A 276 -17.00 10.66 7.19
C TYR A 276 -17.89 11.85 6.86
N PHE A 277 -17.37 13.09 6.95
CA PHE A 277 -18.20 14.31 6.87
C PHE A 277 -17.64 15.41 5.95
N GLY A 278 -16.45 15.24 5.37
CA GLY A 278 -15.75 16.31 4.63
C GLY A 278 -15.29 17.48 5.51
N ALA A 279 -15.33 17.32 6.84
CA ALA A 279 -15.03 18.35 7.82
C ALA A 279 -13.57 18.25 8.33
N THR A 280 -13.17 19.21 9.16
CA THR A 280 -11.91 19.22 9.91
C THR A 280 -12.17 19.01 11.41
N ALA A 281 -11.17 18.57 12.16
CA ALA A 281 -11.33 18.18 13.57
C ALA A 281 -11.89 19.29 14.49
N ASP A 282 -11.58 20.56 14.22
CA ASP A 282 -12.06 21.75 14.91
C ASP A 282 -13.55 22.04 14.63
N ASN A 283 -14.03 21.76 13.41
CA ASN A 283 -15.37 22.12 12.93
C ASN A 283 -16.44 21.04 13.10
N LEU A 284 -16.13 19.92 13.78
CA LEU A 284 -17.08 18.83 14.03
C LEU A 284 -18.26 19.31 14.92
N THR A 285 -19.49 19.14 14.42
CA THR A 285 -20.73 19.37 15.19
C THR A 285 -20.85 18.39 16.36
N LEU A 286 -21.76 18.65 17.31
CA LEU A 286 -22.06 17.70 18.39
C LEU A 286 -22.44 16.32 17.83
N ALA A 287 -23.28 16.25 16.79
CA ALA A 287 -23.70 14.98 16.19
C ALA A 287 -22.52 14.25 15.54
N GLN A 288 -21.72 14.95 14.74
CA GLN A 288 -20.55 14.38 14.06
C GLN A 288 -19.49 13.89 15.06
N ALA A 289 -19.19 14.69 16.08
CA ALA A 289 -18.22 14.37 17.13
C ALA A 289 -18.65 13.15 17.98
N SER A 290 -19.91 13.11 18.40
CA SER A 290 -20.45 11.97 19.16
C SER A 290 -20.63 10.71 18.31
N PHE A 291 -20.86 10.85 17.00
CA PHE A 291 -20.84 9.72 16.08
C PHE A 291 -19.42 9.14 15.97
N LEU A 292 -18.41 9.98 15.68
CA LEU A 292 -17.01 9.53 15.58
C LEU A 292 -16.50 8.92 16.88
N ALA A 293 -16.80 9.50 18.04
CA ALA A 293 -16.42 8.93 19.34
C ALA A 293 -17.01 7.52 19.60
N GLY A 294 -18.10 7.16 18.91
CA GLY A 294 -18.68 5.81 18.98
C GLY A 294 -17.92 4.75 18.19
N ILE A 295 -17.29 5.12 17.07
CA ILE A 295 -16.74 4.18 16.07
C ILE A 295 -15.57 3.31 16.57
N PRO A 296 -14.56 3.84 17.30
CA PRO A 296 -13.35 3.10 17.67
C PRO A 296 -13.53 1.77 18.40
N GLN A 297 -14.67 1.55 19.06
CA GLN A 297 -14.95 0.30 19.77
C GLN A 297 -15.07 -0.89 18.82
N LEU A 298 -15.69 -0.72 17.64
CA LEU A 298 -15.82 -1.75 16.59
C LEU A 298 -15.85 -1.08 15.19
N PRO A 299 -14.72 -0.58 14.67
CA PRO A 299 -14.72 0.29 13.48
C PRO A 299 -15.33 -0.36 12.22
N ALA A 300 -15.12 -1.66 12.02
CA ALA A 300 -15.68 -2.41 10.91
C ALA A 300 -17.18 -2.77 11.08
N THR A 301 -17.71 -2.75 12.31
CA THR A 301 -19.14 -2.99 12.58
C THR A 301 -19.96 -1.70 12.52
N TYR A 302 -19.33 -0.56 12.85
CA TYR A 302 -19.93 0.76 12.81
C TYR A 302 -19.57 1.55 11.53
N ASP A 303 -19.07 0.88 10.50
CA ASP A 303 -18.82 1.46 9.18
C ASP A 303 -20.13 1.72 8.42
N PRO A 304 -20.52 2.98 8.14
CA PRO A 304 -21.74 3.28 7.40
C PRO A 304 -21.64 2.93 5.90
N PHE A 305 -20.43 2.83 5.33
CA PHE A 305 -20.24 2.54 3.91
C PHE A 305 -20.31 1.02 3.63
N GLY A 306 -19.72 0.20 4.51
CA GLY A 306 -19.84 -1.27 4.53
C GLY A 306 -21.20 -1.82 5.01
N GLY A 307 -22.22 -0.96 5.16
CA GLY A 307 -23.59 -1.36 5.53
C GLY A 307 -23.90 -1.38 7.03
N GLY A 308 -22.95 -1.02 7.90
CA GLY A 308 -23.11 -0.93 9.36
C GLY A 308 -23.86 0.30 9.88
N ARG A 309 -24.51 1.08 8.99
CA ARG A 309 -25.15 2.39 9.33
C ARG A 309 -26.03 2.35 10.58
N GLU A 310 -26.99 1.43 10.68
CA GLU A 310 -27.90 1.40 11.84
C GLU A 310 -27.20 0.94 13.13
N ALA A 311 -26.15 0.13 13.04
CA ALA A 311 -25.31 -0.21 14.20
C ALA A 311 -24.52 1.02 14.67
N ALA A 312 -23.97 1.81 13.73
CA ALA A 312 -23.29 3.06 14.02
C ALA A 312 -24.23 4.11 14.64
N LEU A 313 -25.45 4.27 14.13
CA LEU A 313 -26.48 5.14 14.70
C LEU A 313 -26.92 4.67 16.10
N THR A 314 -27.06 3.37 16.33
CA THR A 314 -27.37 2.81 17.66
C THR A 314 -26.21 3.03 18.65
N ARG A 315 -24.95 2.96 18.20
CA ARG A 315 -23.77 3.29 19.00
C ARG A 315 -23.70 4.78 19.30
N HIS A 316 -24.02 5.64 18.32
CA HIS A 316 -24.09 7.10 18.46
C HIS A 316 -25.12 7.55 19.50
N GLU A 317 -26.33 6.99 19.48
CA GLU A 317 -27.35 7.24 20.51
C GLU A 317 -26.86 6.84 21.92
N ASN A 318 -26.04 5.80 22.03
CA ASN A 318 -25.41 5.41 23.30
C ASN A 318 -24.32 6.39 23.76
N VAL A 319 -23.50 6.94 22.85
CA VAL A 319 -22.55 8.02 23.16
C VAL A 319 -23.29 9.24 23.69
N LEU A 320 -24.33 9.68 22.99
CA LEU A 320 -25.15 10.82 23.39
C LEU A 320 -25.80 10.63 24.77
N ARG A 321 -26.30 9.41 25.07
CA ARG A 321 -26.79 9.06 26.42
C ARG A 321 -25.70 9.22 27.49
N LEU A 322 -24.49 8.73 27.24
CA LEU A 322 -23.38 8.86 28.20
C LEU A 322 -22.99 10.33 28.41
N MET A 323 -22.96 11.14 27.35
CA MET A 323 -22.71 12.59 27.45
C MET A 323 -23.80 13.34 28.26
N VAL A 324 -25.05 12.86 28.27
CA VAL A 324 -26.11 13.37 29.16
C VAL A 324 -25.90 12.89 30.60
N GLU A 325 -25.53 11.62 30.81
CA GLU A 325 -25.25 11.04 32.13
C GLU A 325 -24.00 11.65 32.82
N ASP A 326 -23.08 12.25 32.05
CA ASP A 326 -21.96 13.08 32.53
C ASP A 326 -22.24 14.59 32.53
N GLY A 327 -23.41 15.03 32.07
CA GLY A 327 -23.81 16.43 32.09
C GLY A 327 -23.07 17.33 31.09
N HIS A 328 -22.39 16.77 30.09
CA HIS A 328 -21.77 17.53 29.01
C HIS A 328 -22.82 18.16 28.07
N ILE A 329 -23.96 17.50 27.88
CA ILE A 329 -25.07 17.98 27.04
C ILE A 329 -26.43 17.76 27.71
N THR A 330 -27.42 18.55 27.30
CA THR A 330 -28.83 18.35 27.69
C THR A 330 -29.51 17.26 26.84
N ALA A 331 -30.57 16.65 27.36
CA ALA A 331 -31.38 15.67 26.62
C ALA A 331 -31.96 16.25 25.31
N ALA A 332 -32.25 17.56 25.25
CA ALA A 332 -32.71 18.22 24.04
C ALA A 332 -31.62 18.31 22.96
N GLN A 333 -30.37 18.59 23.35
CA GLN A 333 -29.23 18.56 22.44
C GLN A 333 -28.92 17.14 21.96
N ALA A 334 -29.04 16.15 22.84
CA ALA A 334 -28.90 14.75 22.47
C ALA A 334 -29.93 14.33 21.42
N GLN A 335 -31.22 14.63 21.62
CA GLN A 335 -32.24 14.30 20.62
C GLN A 335 -32.02 15.02 19.28
N ALA A 336 -31.66 16.31 19.29
CA ALA A 336 -31.36 17.05 18.07
C ALA A 336 -30.16 16.45 17.31
N ALA A 337 -29.12 16.01 18.02
CA ALA A 337 -27.95 15.36 17.41
C ALA A 337 -28.29 13.97 16.83
N THR A 338 -29.18 13.20 17.47
CA THR A 338 -29.71 11.94 16.91
C THR A 338 -30.48 12.21 15.61
N GLU A 339 -31.34 13.23 15.58
CA GLU A 339 -32.14 13.58 14.41
C GLU A 339 -31.25 14.08 13.24
N GLU A 340 -30.25 14.92 13.52
CA GLU A 340 -29.20 15.36 12.58
C GLU A 340 -28.49 14.15 11.92
N MET A 341 -28.00 13.21 12.73
CA MET A 341 -27.20 12.08 12.22
C MET A 341 -28.07 11.02 11.51
N ARG A 342 -29.31 10.80 11.97
CA ARG A 342 -30.26 9.91 11.25
C ARG A 342 -30.65 10.47 9.88
N ALA A 343 -30.68 11.79 9.71
CA ALA A 343 -30.92 12.45 8.43
C ALA A 343 -29.67 12.54 7.52
N HIS A 344 -28.46 12.39 8.07
CA HIS A 344 -27.21 12.53 7.30
C HIS A 344 -27.00 11.40 6.27
N GLU A 345 -26.63 11.75 5.04
CA GLU A 345 -26.29 10.79 3.97
C GLU A 345 -24.77 10.65 3.86
N PHE A 346 -24.23 9.54 4.36
CA PHE A 346 -22.80 9.22 4.23
C PHE A 346 -22.46 8.91 2.78
N ARG A 347 -21.51 9.65 2.20
CA ARG A 347 -20.97 9.41 0.85
C ARG A 347 -19.46 9.13 0.95
N PRO A 348 -18.95 8.02 0.41
CA PRO A 348 -17.53 7.69 0.52
C PRO A 348 -16.72 8.61 -0.41
N ILE A 349 -15.78 9.38 0.16
CA ILE A 349 -14.93 10.31 -0.61
C ILE A 349 -14.13 9.59 -1.71
N PHE A 350 -13.79 8.31 -1.50
CA PHE A 350 -13.06 7.48 -2.48
C PHE A 350 -13.90 7.03 -3.70
N THR A 351 -15.08 7.60 -3.94
CA THR A 351 -15.76 7.50 -5.24
C THR A 351 -15.25 8.52 -6.28
N ASP A 352 -14.51 9.55 -5.86
CA ASP A 352 -13.84 10.45 -6.78
C ASP A 352 -12.64 9.75 -7.46
N ARG A 353 -12.61 9.79 -8.79
CA ARG A 353 -11.51 9.27 -9.61
C ARG A 353 -10.23 10.03 -9.27
N ILE A 354 -9.11 9.31 -9.10
CA ILE A 354 -7.79 9.90 -8.84
C ILE A 354 -7.43 10.83 -10.02
N PRO A 355 -7.27 12.15 -9.79
CA PRO A 355 -6.86 13.07 -10.84
C PRO A 355 -5.52 12.64 -11.44
N ALA A 356 -5.42 12.60 -12.78
CA ALA A 356 -4.20 12.18 -13.48
C ALA A 356 -3.67 10.81 -13.01
N ALA A 357 -4.54 9.81 -12.78
CA ALA A 357 -4.20 8.54 -12.12
C ALA A 357 -2.90 7.86 -12.64
N HIS A 358 -2.65 7.87 -13.95
CA HIS A 358 -1.42 7.34 -14.55
C HIS A 358 -0.15 8.08 -14.11
N PHE A 359 -0.23 9.41 -14.03
CA PHE A 359 0.85 10.26 -13.53
C PHE A 359 1.05 10.10 -12.03
N VAL A 360 -0.04 10.03 -11.24
CA VAL A 360 0.04 9.78 -9.79
C VAL A 360 0.70 8.44 -9.48
N VAL A 361 0.35 7.37 -10.21
CA VAL A 361 1.02 6.07 -10.09
C VAL A 361 2.49 6.14 -10.51
N TYR A 362 2.82 6.88 -11.57
CA TYR A 362 4.21 7.06 -12.01
C TYR A 362 5.06 7.86 -10.99
N VAL A 363 4.51 8.93 -10.40
CA VAL A 363 5.14 9.67 -9.30
C VAL A 363 5.39 8.77 -8.09
N ARG A 364 4.40 7.94 -7.73
CA ARG A 364 4.53 6.96 -6.65
C ARG A 364 5.70 6.00 -6.90
N GLN A 365 5.75 5.40 -8.08
CA GLN A 365 6.83 4.49 -8.48
C GLN A 365 8.19 5.19 -8.48
N TRP A 366 8.28 6.40 -9.02
CA TRP A 366 9.51 7.20 -9.00
C TRP A 366 10.03 7.41 -7.56
N VAL A 367 9.14 7.70 -6.60
CA VAL A 367 9.53 7.88 -5.18
C VAL A 367 9.88 6.54 -4.52
N GLU A 368 9.13 5.47 -4.80
CA GLU A 368 9.44 4.11 -4.35
C GLU A 368 10.84 3.65 -4.82
N GLU A 369 11.25 4.04 -6.03
CA GLU A 369 12.53 3.71 -6.65
C GLU A 369 13.70 4.60 -6.16
N ASN A 370 13.47 5.90 -5.96
CA ASN A 370 14.55 6.88 -5.68
C ASN A 370 14.73 7.20 -4.18
N LEU A 371 13.66 7.16 -3.38
CA LEU A 371 13.69 7.44 -1.93
C LEU A 371 13.31 6.21 -1.08
N GLY A 372 12.75 5.18 -1.69
CA GLY A 372 12.31 3.96 -1.03
C GLY A 372 10.86 4.04 -0.51
N PRO A 373 10.18 2.88 -0.35
CA PRO A 373 8.79 2.85 0.10
C PRO A 373 8.62 3.23 1.58
N GLU A 374 9.66 3.10 2.41
CA GLU A 374 9.61 3.48 3.82
C GLU A 374 9.30 4.97 3.99
N LEU A 375 10.08 5.87 3.38
CA LEU A 375 9.83 7.31 3.47
C LEU A 375 8.47 7.72 2.88
N LEU A 376 7.95 6.98 1.91
CA LEU A 376 6.68 7.28 1.24
C LEU A 376 5.45 6.89 2.08
N TYR A 377 5.46 5.71 2.72
CA TYR A 377 4.30 5.14 3.44
C TYR A 377 4.43 5.16 4.98
N GLN A 378 5.66 5.17 5.49
CA GLN A 378 5.99 4.95 6.90
C GLN A 378 6.89 6.06 7.50
N GLY A 379 7.36 7.02 6.70
CA GLY A 379 8.07 8.20 7.18
C GLY A 379 7.14 9.30 7.72
N ASN A 380 7.71 10.46 8.07
CA ASN A 380 6.97 11.60 8.65
C ASN A 380 6.06 12.36 7.64
N GLY A 381 5.67 11.74 6.52
CA GLY A 381 4.85 12.33 5.45
C GLY A 381 5.60 13.31 4.54
N LEU A 382 5.85 12.89 3.30
CA LEU A 382 6.48 13.71 2.25
C LEU A 382 5.49 14.70 1.63
N ARG A 383 5.98 15.85 1.16
CA ARG A 383 5.28 16.72 0.21
C ARG A 383 6.01 16.65 -1.12
N ILE A 384 5.32 16.10 -2.12
CA ILE A 384 5.87 15.76 -3.42
C ILE A 384 5.27 16.75 -4.43
N HIS A 385 6.06 17.76 -4.82
CA HIS A 385 5.64 18.79 -5.78
C HIS A 385 6.04 18.36 -7.20
N THR A 386 5.03 18.17 -8.04
CA THR A 386 5.21 17.51 -9.36
C THR A 386 5.22 18.50 -10.51
N THR A 387 5.65 18.04 -11.67
CA THR A 387 5.66 18.81 -12.92
C THR A 387 4.29 18.93 -13.58
N LEU A 388 3.25 18.24 -13.07
CA LEU A 388 1.96 18.15 -13.73
C LEU A 388 1.30 19.53 -13.89
N ASP A 389 0.91 19.84 -15.10
CA ASP A 389 0.07 20.96 -15.45
C ASP A 389 -1.38 20.48 -15.56
N GLN A 390 -2.24 20.85 -14.59
CA GLN A 390 -3.61 20.33 -14.51
C GLN A 390 -4.45 20.71 -15.74
N GLN A 391 -4.15 21.86 -16.40
CA GLN A 391 -4.85 22.26 -17.62
C GLN A 391 -4.39 21.42 -18.82
N MET A 392 -3.08 21.20 -18.99
CA MET A 392 -2.59 20.33 -20.07
C MET A 392 -3.01 18.86 -19.88
N GLN A 393 -3.07 18.38 -18.64
CA GLN A 393 -3.58 17.04 -18.33
C GLN A 393 -5.05 16.89 -18.76
N ALA A 394 -5.91 17.85 -18.39
CA ALA A 394 -7.33 17.80 -18.76
C ALA A 394 -7.54 17.82 -20.29
N ILE A 395 -6.79 18.66 -21.01
CA ILE A 395 -6.79 18.70 -22.49
C ILE A 395 -6.29 17.36 -23.07
N GLY A 396 -5.27 16.75 -22.47
CA GLY A 396 -4.75 15.45 -22.87
C GLY A 396 -5.76 14.32 -22.67
N GLU A 397 -6.46 14.30 -21.53
CA GLU A 397 -7.50 13.31 -21.23
C GLU A 397 -8.70 13.48 -22.18
N GLU A 398 -9.12 14.72 -22.46
CA GLU A 398 -10.18 15.04 -23.42
C GLU A 398 -9.82 14.61 -24.85
N GLU A 399 -8.64 14.97 -25.38
CA GLU A 399 -8.28 14.61 -26.76
C GLU A 399 -7.93 13.13 -26.95
N VAL A 400 -7.45 12.42 -25.93
CA VAL A 400 -7.37 10.95 -25.98
C VAL A 400 -8.77 10.34 -26.03
N ALA A 401 -9.72 10.79 -25.20
CA ALA A 401 -11.10 10.32 -25.21
C ALA A 401 -11.81 10.61 -26.55
N ASN A 402 -11.73 11.85 -27.03
CA ASN A 402 -12.25 12.25 -28.34
C ASN A 402 -11.57 11.47 -29.47
N GLY A 403 -10.25 11.25 -29.38
CA GLY A 403 -9.47 10.47 -30.35
C GLY A 403 -9.93 9.02 -30.48
N VAL A 404 -10.10 8.32 -29.35
CA VAL A 404 -10.61 6.94 -29.32
C VAL A 404 -12.06 6.89 -29.80
N ALA A 405 -12.93 7.78 -29.33
CA ALA A 405 -14.33 7.83 -29.75
C ALA A 405 -14.50 8.04 -31.26
N ARG A 406 -13.71 8.95 -31.87
CA ARG A 406 -13.67 9.18 -33.34
C ARG A 406 -13.19 7.96 -34.14
N LEU A 407 -12.54 6.98 -33.50
CA LEU A 407 -11.93 5.81 -34.15
C LEU A 407 -12.53 4.47 -33.70
N ALA A 408 -13.59 4.47 -32.87
CA ALA A 408 -14.21 3.27 -32.34
C ALA A 408 -14.70 2.30 -33.43
N GLU A 409 -15.28 2.81 -34.53
CA GLU A 409 -15.68 2.01 -35.71
C GLU A 409 -14.51 1.28 -36.40
N ARG A 410 -13.26 1.67 -36.12
CA ARG A 410 -12.04 1.03 -36.62
C ARG A 410 -11.42 0.06 -35.60
N ASN A 411 -12.18 -0.33 -34.57
CA ASN A 411 -11.75 -1.14 -33.43
C ASN A 411 -10.62 -0.51 -32.59
N VAL A 412 -10.52 0.82 -32.56
CA VAL A 412 -9.65 1.52 -31.60
C VAL A 412 -10.39 1.62 -30.27
N SER A 413 -9.88 0.95 -29.23
CA SER A 413 -10.50 0.89 -27.90
C SER A 413 -9.72 1.65 -26.81
N ASN A 414 -8.49 2.07 -27.09
CA ASN A 414 -7.60 2.72 -26.12
C ASN A 414 -6.62 3.67 -26.83
N GLY A 415 -6.02 4.60 -26.09
CA GLY A 415 -5.06 5.58 -26.58
C GLY A 415 -4.27 6.19 -25.42
N SER A 416 -3.14 6.82 -25.73
CA SER A 416 -2.26 7.44 -24.73
C SER A 416 -1.61 8.72 -25.26
N LEU A 417 -1.22 9.59 -24.34
CA LEU A 417 -0.54 10.85 -24.59
C LEU A 417 0.48 11.11 -23.47
N VAL A 418 1.62 11.70 -23.82
CA VAL A 418 2.56 12.29 -22.86
C VAL A 418 3.09 13.60 -23.43
N ALA A 419 3.19 14.63 -22.60
CA ALA A 419 3.70 15.95 -22.96
C ALA A 419 4.92 16.29 -22.11
N ILE A 420 6.01 16.70 -22.76
CA ILE A 420 7.28 17.06 -22.13
C ILE A 420 7.65 18.49 -22.53
N GLU A 421 8.05 19.31 -21.56
CA GLU A 421 8.59 20.65 -21.79
C GLU A 421 10.05 20.54 -22.30
N PRO A 422 10.37 20.98 -23.55
CA PRO A 422 11.67 20.66 -24.15
C PRO A 422 12.89 21.23 -23.42
N ALA A 423 12.77 22.45 -22.88
CA ALA A 423 13.86 23.17 -22.22
C ALA A 423 14.14 22.71 -20.77
N THR A 424 13.43 21.70 -20.27
CA THR A 424 13.54 21.22 -18.88
C THR A 424 13.37 19.71 -18.73
N GLY A 425 12.75 19.01 -19.68
CA GLY A 425 12.36 17.60 -19.53
C GLY A 425 11.26 17.39 -18.48
N TYR A 426 10.53 18.43 -18.07
CA TYR A 426 9.38 18.28 -17.16
C TYR A 426 8.20 17.62 -17.88
N ILE A 427 7.61 16.60 -17.27
CA ILE A 427 6.42 15.92 -17.81
C ILE A 427 5.18 16.72 -17.39
N LEU A 428 4.59 17.47 -18.32
CA LEU A 428 3.47 18.37 -18.05
C LEU A 428 2.11 17.64 -18.05
N ALA A 429 1.98 16.56 -18.83
CA ALA A 429 0.80 15.71 -18.87
C ALA A 429 1.18 14.25 -19.18
N MET A 430 0.46 13.29 -18.60
CA MET A 430 0.60 11.86 -18.87
C MET A 430 -0.76 11.16 -18.78
N VAL A 431 -1.24 10.70 -19.93
CA VAL A 431 -2.46 9.90 -20.10
C VAL A 431 -2.04 8.54 -20.61
N GLY A 432 -2.03 7.53 -19.74
CA GLY A 432 -1.56 6.18 -20.07
C GLY A 432 -2.59 5.29 -20.76
N SER A 433 -3.87 5.63 -20.64
CA SER A 433 -5.03 4.97 -21.26
C SER A 433 -6.23 5.93 -21.30
N VAL A 434 -7.27 5.61 -22.06
CA VAL A 434 -8.48 6.44 -22.19
C VAL A 434 -9.40 6.40 -20.96
N ASP A 435 -9.41 5.31 -20.20
CA ASP A 435 -10.05 5.26 -18.87
C ASP A 435 -9.24 4.32 -17.96
N PHE A 436 -8.62 4.90 -16.93
CA PHE A 436 -7.82 4.17 -15.94
C PHE A 436 -8.62 3.06 -15.22
N TYR A 437 -9.93 3.23 -15.06
CA TYR A 437 -10.81 2.35 -14.31
C TYR A 437 -11.50 1.28 -15.17
N ASN A 438 -11.33 1.32 -16.49
CA ASN A 438 -11.89 0.31 -17.38
C ASN A 438 -10.94 -0.90 -17.52
N ASN A 439 -11.27 -2.00 -16.83
CA ASN A 439 -10.48 -3.24 -16.87
C ASN A 439 -10.49 -3.94 -18.25
N GLU A 440 -11.52 -3.75 -19.08
CA GLU A 440 -11.66 -4.45 -20.38
C GLU A 440 -10.58 -4.01 -21.39
N ILE A 441 -10.16 -2.75 -21.31
CA ILE A 441 -9.09 -2.16 -22.14
C ILE A 441 -7.71 -2.23 -21.48
N GLY A 442 -7.60 -2.86 -20.30
CA GLY A 442 -6.42 -2.82 -19.46
C GLY A 442 -6.11 -1.42 -18.91
N GLY A 443 -7.13 -0.69 -18.46
CA GLY A 443 -7.08 0.74 -18.14
C GLY A 443 -5.92 1.19 -17.24
N GLN A 444 -5.50 0.36 -16.29
CA GLN A 444 -4.38 0.66 -15.37
C GLN A 444 -2.99 0.52 -16.02
N VAL A 445 -2.90 0.03 -17.26
CA VAL A 445 -1.63 -0.06 -18.01
C VAL A 445 -1.28 1.31 -18.59
N ASN A 446 -0.23 1.93 -18.07
CA ASN A 446 0.29 3.18 -18.59
C ASN A 446 1.11 2.94 -19.87
N VAL A 447 0.49 3.07 -21.05
CA VAL A 447 1.12 2.76 -22.35
C VAL A 447 2.36 3.61 -22.63
N ASN A 448 2.48 4.81 -22.06
CA ASN A 448 3.68 5.66 -22.22
C ASN A 448 4.95 5.04 -21.61
N LEU A 449 4.77 4.11 -20.66
CA LEU A 449 5.81 3.37 -19.94
C LEU A 449 5.90 1.90 -20.42
N ARG A 450 5.38 1.58 -21.61
CA ARG A 450 5.39 0.23 -22.18
C ARG A 450 6.10 0.24 -23.52
N CYS A 451 6.95 -0.75 -23.76
CA CYS A 451 7.63 -0.84 -25.05
C CYS A 451 6.63 -1.16 -26.17
N ARG A 452 6.74 -0.42 -27.26
CA ARG A 452 5.93 -0.57 -28.48
C ARG A 452 6.79 -0.29 -29.70
N GLN A 453 6.44 -0.88 -30.84
CA GLN A 453 7.05 -0.51 -32.12
C GLN A 453 6.72 0.96 -32.45
N PRO A 454 7.72 1.86 -32.60
CA PRO A 454 7.48 3.27 -32.89
C PRO A 454 7.06 3.52 -34.37
N GLY A 455 7.01 2.46 -35.18
CA GLY A 455 6.79 2.54 -36.61
C GLY A 455 7.79 3.51 -37.27
N SER A 456 7.29 4.37 -38.15
CA SER A 456 8.11 5.39 -38.81
C SER A 456 8.57 6.54 -37.91
N ALA A 457 8.12 6.66 -36.66
CA ALA A 457 8.52 7.76 -35.79
C ALA A 457 10.00 7.71 -35.35
N ILE A 458 10.68 6.56 -35.54
CA ILE A 458 12.13 6.44 -35.35
C ILE A 458 12.97 7.06 -36.49
N LYS A 459 12.38 7.33 -37.67
CA LYS A 459 13.14 7.77 -38.85
C LYS A 459 13.99 9.02 -38.63
N PRO A 460 13.58 10.07 -37.88
CA PRO A 460 14.44 11.22 -37.60
C PRO A 460 15.77 10.84 -36.95
N LEU A 461 15.82 9.83 -36.08
CA LEU A 461 17.06 9.33 -35.47
C LEU A 461 17.97 8.66 -36.51
N THR A 462 17.39 8.04 -37.55
CA THR A 462 18.16 7.48 -38.69
C THR A 462 18.72 8.57 -39.59
N TYR A 463 17.96 9.63 -39.85
CA TYR A 463 18.42 10.76 -40.68
C TYR A 463 19.41 11.67 -39.94
N LEU A 464 19.31 11.79 -38.61
CA LEU A 464 20.29 12.46 -37.76
C LEU A 464 21.69 11.85 -37.96
N GLY A 465 21.84 10.54 -37.85
CA GLY A 465 23.13 9.88 -38.06
C GLY A 465 23.71 10.09 -39.46
N ALA A 466 22.85 10.32 -40.45
CA ALA A 466 23.30 10.66 -41.79
C ALA A 466 23.79 12.11 -41.88
N PHE A 467 23.17 13.06 -41.17
CA PHE A 467 23.68 14.43 -41.05
C PHE A 467 25.02 14.50 -40.30
N GLU A 468 25.17 13.74 -39.20
CA GLU A 468 26.44 13.60 -38.48
C GLU A 468 27.55 12.97 -39.35
N GLN A 469 27.17 12.12 -40.32
CA GLN A 469 28.05 11.58 -41.37
C GLN A 469 28.12 12.45 -42.65
N GLY A 470 27.64 13.70 -42.60
CA GLY A 470 27.83 14.72 -43.64
C GLY A 470 26.80 14.76 -44.77
N TRP A 471 25.67 14.07 -44.66
CA TRP A 471 24.53 14.28 -45.55
C TRP A 471 23.83 15.62 -45.25
N THR A 472 22.99 16.08 -46.18
CA THR A 472 22.24 17.34 -46.06
C THR A 472 20.78 17.11 -46.48
N PRO A 473 19.84 18.03 -46.18
CA PRO A 473 18.46 17.94 -46.68
C PRO A 473 18.36 17.84 -48.21
N ALA A 474 19.39 18.27 -48.94
CA ALA A 474 19.49 18.21 -50.40
C ALA A 474 20.18 16.95 -50.95
N THR A 475 20.68 16.04 -50.09
CA THR A 475 21.22 14.74 -50.53
C THR A 475 20.13 13.97 -51.28
N ILE A 476 20.46 13.43 -52.46
CA ILE A 476 19.53 12.68 -53.29
C ILE A 476 19.57 11.19 -52.92
N LEU A 477 18.40 10.64 -52.58
CA LEU A 477 18.19 9.25 -52.23
C LEU A 477 17.38 8.55 -53.32
N TRP A 478 17.68 7.27 -53.58
CA TRP A 478 17.05 6.50 -54.66
C TRP A 478 15.90 5.64 -54.14
N ASP A 479 14.69 6.16 -54.24
CA ASP A 479 13.43 5.45 -54.01
C ASP A 479 13.12 4.51 -55.19
N LEU A 480 13.81 3.38 -55.21
CA LEU A 480 13.77 2.33 -56.23
C LEU A 480 13.73 0.95 -55.55
N PRO A 481 13.11 -0.08 -56.18
CA PRO A 481 13.09 -1.44 -55.67
C PRO A 481 14.48 -1.92 -55.22
N VAL A 482 14.52 -2.59 -54.07
CA VAL A 482 15.75 -3.08 -53.46
C VAL A 482 15.44 -4.37 -52.69
N THR A 483 16.37 -5.31 -52.75
CA THR A 483 16.25 -6.63 -52.15
C THR A 483 17.46 -6.86 -51.25
N TYR A 484 17.21 -7.14 -49.98
CA TYR A 484 18.23 -7.49 -48.99
C TYR A 484 18.11 -8.96 -48.60
N THR A 485 19.20 -9.56 -48.13
CA THR A 485 19.21 -10.91 -47.55
C THR A 485 19.74 -10.84 -46.13
N ASP A 486 19.03 -11.40 -45.17
CA ASP A 486 19.48 -11.43 -43.77
C ASP A 486 20.50 -12.55 -43.50
N THR A 487 21.04 -12.59 -42.28
CA THR A 487 22.04 -13.59 -41.87
C THR A 487 21.51 -15.03 -41.78
N ALA A 488 20.19 -15.24 -41.89
CA ALA A 488 19.54 -16.55 -41.94
C ALA A 488 19.13 -16.94 -43.38
N GLY A 489 19.35 -16.06 -44.37
CA GLY A 489 18.98 -16.27 -45.77
C GLY A 489 17.55 -15.83 -46.13
N ASN A 490 16.83 -15.15 -45.24
CA ASN A 490 15.52 -14.59 -45.55
C ASN A 490 15.65 -13.37 -46.46
N ILE A 491 14.69 -13.19 -47.36
CA ILE A 491 14.64 -12.07 -48.29
C ILE A 491 13.81 -10.92 -47.68
N TYR A 492 14.35 -9.70 -47.68
CA TYR A 492 13.68 -8.49 -47.22
C TYR A 492 13.59 -7.46 -48.34
N GLU A 493 12.36 -7.16 -48.76
CA GLU A 493 12.04 -6.21 -49.83
C GLU A 493 11.13 -5.10 -49.27
N PRO A 494 11.70 -3.96 -48.81
CA PRO A 494 10.92 -2.86 -48.27
C PRO A 494 10.06 -2.21 -49.37
N LEU A 495 8.80 -1.94 -49.03
CA LEU A 495 7.87 -1.17 -49.85
C LEU A 495 7.49 0.13 -49.14
N ASN A 496 7.25 1.20 -49.90
CA ASN A 496 6.57 2.39 -49.40
C ASN A 496 5.10 2.05 -49.09
N TYR A 497 4.47 2.85 -48.21
CA TYR A 497 3.09 2.63 -47.75
C TYR A 497 2.08 2.50 -48.91
N ASP A 498 2.23 3.32 -49.95
CA ASP A 498 1.42 3.34 -51.17
C ASP A 498 1.87 2.34 -52.24
N ARG A 499 2.96 1.60 -52.00
CA ARG A 499 3.64 0.68 -52.92
C ARG A 499 4.18 1.32 -54.20
N GLN A 500 4.38 2.64 -54.22
CA GLN A 500 4.95 3.37 -55.36
C GLN A 500 6.43 3.71 -55.14
N PHE A 501 7.18 3.81 -56.22
CA PHE A 501 8.60 4.17 -56.24
C PHE A 501 8.79 5.47 -57.03
N ARG A 502 9.50 6.44 -56.43
CA ARG A 502 9.61 7.82 -56.90
C ARG A 502 10.93 8.14 -57.61
N GLY A 503 11.90 7.22 -57.62
CA GLY A 503 13.22 7.43 -58.20
C GLY A 503 14.06 8.39 -57.34
N PRO A 504 14.75 9.39 -57.92
CA PRO A 504 15.56 10.32 -57.15
C PRO A 504 14.68 11.29 -56.35
N VAL A 505 14.79 11.27 -55.02
CA VAL A 505 14.11 12.19 -54.08
C VAL A 505 15.13 12.88 -53.19
N SER A 506 14.87 14.11 -52.75
CA SER A 506 15.72 14.74 -51.72
C SER A 506 15.51 14.09 -50.35
N LEU A 507 16.52 14.14 -49.48
CA LEU A 507 16.42 13.68 -48.09
C LEU A 507 15.29 14.39 -47.34
N ARG A 508 15.14 15.71 -47.52
CA ARG A 508 13.99 16.49 -47.03
C ARG A 508 12.66 15.85 -47.45
N SER A 509 12.48 15.60 -48.75
CA SER A 509 11.27 14.95 -49.28
C SER A 509 11.09 13.53 -48.73
N ALA A 510 12.18 12.76 -48.58
CA ALA A 510 12.12 11.38 -48.12
C ALA A 510 11.69 11.27 -46.64
N LEU A 511 12.21 12.14 -45.77
CA LEU A 511 11.80 12.21 -44.36
C LEU A 511 10.40 12.81 -44.21
N ALA A 512 10.12 13.96 -44.82
CA ALA A 512 8.82 14.63 -44.70
C ALA A 512 7.63 13.77 -45.17
N ASN A 513 7.82 12.98 -46.24
CA ASN A 513 6.79 12.03 -46.72
C ASN A 513 6.86 10.66 -46.04
N SER A 514 7.80 10.44 -45.11
CA SER A 514 8.05 9.16 -44.46
C SER A 514 8.19 7.99 -45.45
N LEU A 515 8.99 8.18 -46.51
CA LEU A 515 9.29 7.08 -47.43
C LEU A 515 10.06 5.97 -46.70
N ASN A 516 9.80 4.71 -47.03
CA ASN A 516 10.38 3.55 -46.35
C ASN A 516 11.71 3.14 -46.98
N VAL A 517 11.76 3.08 -48.31
CA VAL A 517 12.94 2.61 -49.04
C VAL A 517 14.15 3.56 -48.90
N PRO A 518 14.00 4.90 -48.98
CA PRO A 518 15.08 5.83 -48.63
C PRO A 518 15.53 5.73 -47.17
N ALA A 519 14.61 5.50 -46.22
CA ALA A 519 14.97 5.35 -44.81
C ALA A 519 15.79 4.08 -44.57
N VAL A 520 15.41 2.95 -45.18
CA VAL A 520 16.19 1.70 -45.17
C VAL A 520 17.58 1.90 -45.76
N LYS A 521 17.70 2.60 -46.90
CA LYS A 521 19.00 2.94 -47.53
C LYS A 521 19.83 3.93 -46.69
N THR A 522 19.18 4.74 -45.86
CA THR A 522 19.85 5.62 -44.89
C THR A 522 20.41 4.80 -43.72
N LEU A 523 19.65 3.83 -43.19
CA LEU A 523 20.14 2.91 -42.15
C LEU A 523 21.24 1.96 -42.67
N GLU A 524 21.18 1.58 -43.94
CA GLU A 524 22.25 0.83 -44.63
C GLU A 524 23.55 1.65 -44.71
N PHE A 525 23.44 2.97 -44.96
CA PHE A 525 24.59 3.87 -44.99
C PHE A 525 25.20 4.11 -43.60
N ILE A 526 24.39 4.49 -42.59
CA ILE A 526 24.92 4.81 -41.25
C ILE A 526 25.29 3.57 -40.43
N GLY A 527 24.68 2.42 -40.72
CA GLY A 527 24.81 1.18 -39.96
C GLY A 527 23.82 1.08 -38.79
N VAL A 528 23.41 -0.16 -38.48
CA VAL A 528 22.45 -0.46 -37.40
C VAL A 528 22.95 -0.03 -36.02
N ASN A 529 24.26 -0.12 -35.77
CA ASN A 529 24.86 0.30 -34.50
C ASN A 529 24.74 1.82 -34.28
N GLU A 530 25.02 2.64 -35.29
CA GLU A 530 24.94 4.11 -35.15
C GLU A 530 23.52 4.56 -34.77
N LEU A 531 22.47 3.97 -35.36
CA LEU A 531 21.08 4.25 -34.94
C LEU A 531 20.82 3.90 -33.46
N LEU A 532 21.47 2.85 -32.94
CA LEU A 532 21.33 2.41 -31.55
C LEU A 532 22.18 3.30 -30.61
N ASP A 533 23.35 3.75 -31.04
CA ASP A 533 24.21 4.65 -30.27
C ASP A 533 23.63 6.08 -30.24
N ILE A 534 23.00 6.54 -31.32
CA ILE A 534 22.13 7.74 -31.36
C ILE A 534 20.93 7.58 -30.42
N SER A 535 20.26 6.43 -30.43
CA SER A 535 19.13 6.17 -29.53
C SER A 535 19.58 6.21 -28.07
N ALA A 536 20.77 5.68 -27.74
CA ALA A 536 21.36 5.78 -26.42
C ALA A 536 21.68 7.24 -26.02
N ARG A 537 22.31 8.02 -26.92
CA ARG A 537 22.59 9.46 -26.71
C ARG A 537 21.31 10.27 -26.45
N LEU A 538 20.20 9.89 -27.07
CA LEU A 538 18.88 10.52 -26.90
C LEU A 538 18.08 9.99 -25.70
N GLY A 539 18.68 9.17 -24.83
CA GLY A 539 18.02 8.61 -23.64
C GLY A 539 17.02 7.49 -23.92
N ALA A 540 16.93 6.99 -25.15
CA ALA A 540 16.00 5.95 -25.56
C ALA A 540 16.59 4.54 -25.35
N THR A 541 16.88 4.20 -24.10
CA THR A 541 17.55 2.94 -23.70
C THR A 541 16.74 1.70 -24.06
N SER A 542 15.41 1.79 -24.16
CA SER A 542 14.54 0.63 -24.38
C SER A 542 14.73 -0.06 -25.73
N ILE A 543 15.07 0.68 -26.79
CA ILE A 543 15.42 0.06 -28.09
C ILE A 543 16.87 -0.42 -28.12
N VAL A 544 17.71 0.06 -27.21
CA VAL A 544 19.11 -0.33 -27.10
C VAL A 544 19.22 -1.65 -26.34
N SER A 545 18.48 -1.81 -25.25
CA SER A 545 18.50 -2.97 -24.35
C SER A 545 17.08 -3.43 -23.93
N PRO A 546 16.21 -3.85 -24.86
CA PRO A 546 14.83 -4.23 -24.55
C PRO A 546 14.74 -5.41 -23.57
N GLN A 547 15.74 -6.30 -23.53
CA GLN A 547 15.85 -7.40 -22.57
C GLN A 547 16.02 -6.95 -21.10
N LEU A 548 16.25 -5.66 -20.85
CA LEU A 548 16.29 -5.04 -19.51
C LEU A 548 15.10 -4.07 -19.30
N GLU A 549 14.70 -3.39 -20.37
CA GLU A 549 13.82 -2.22 -20.34
C GLU A 549 12.35 -2.50 -20.71
N CYS A 550 12.08 -3.67 -21.30
CA CYS A 550 10.77 -4.06 -21.86
C CYS A 550 10.26 -5.37 -21.24
N PRO A 551 9.95 -5.40 -19.92
CA PRO A 551 9.61 -6.64 -19.20
C PRO A 551 8.33 -7.33 -19.69
N GLU A 552 7.53 -6.68 -20.53
CA GLU A 552 6.38 -7.30 -21.21
C GLU A 552 6.80 -8.34 -22.27
N TYR A 553 8.07 -8.31 -22.70
CA TYR A 553 8.62 -9.13 -23.76
C TYR A 553 9.80 -9.94 -23.21
N PRO A 554 9.64 -11.27 -22.97
CA PRO A 554 10.62 -12.09 -22.26
C PRO A 554 11.83 -12.46 -23.15
N LEU A 555 12.61 -11.45 -23.53
CA LEU A 555 13.86 -11.57 -24.27
C LEU A 555 14.98 -11.99 -23.31
N THR A 556 15.66 -13.11 -23.60
CA THR A 556 16.79 -13.60 -22.80
C THR A 556 18.12 -12.93 -23.16
N SER A 557 18.15 -12.14 -24.23
CA SER A 557 19.32 -11.42 -24.74
C SER A 557 18.89 -10.30 -25.69
N ARG A 558 19.81 -9.39 -26.03
CA ARG A 558 19.56 -8.32 -27.02
C ARG A 558 19.22 -8.94 -28.38
N PRO A 559 18.14 -8.51 -29.06
CA PRO A 559 17.78 -9.05 -30.36
C PRO A 559 18.77 -8.64 -31.45
N LEU A 560 18.89 -9.47 -32.49
CA LEU A 560 19.66 -9.16 -33.71
C LEU A 560 18.84 -8.22 -34.60
N TYR A 561 19.12 -6.91 -34.51
CA TYR A 561 18.49 -5.91 -35.36
C TYR A 561 19.03 -5.92 -36.79
N GLY A 562 18.13 -5.81 -37.76
CA GLY A 562 18.44 -5.60 -39.18
C GLY A 562 17.86 -4.27 -39.70
N LEU A 563 17.95 -4.04 -41.02
CA LEU A 563 17.55 -2.78 -41.65
C LEU A 563 16.05 -2.41 -41.48
N ALA A 564 15.20 -3.33 -41.04
CA ALA A 564 13.82 -3.03 -40.67
C ALA A 564 13.70 -2.12 -39.43
N LEU A 565 14.75 -1.94 -38.64
CA LEU A 565 14.75 -1.13 -37.42
C LEU A 565 14.28 0.33 -37.66
N THR A 566 14.74 0.98 -38.74
CA THR A 566 14.31 2.35 -39.11
C THR A 566 12.84 2.48 -39.51
N LEU A 567 12.14 1.35 -39.73
CA LEU A 567 10.69 1.32 -39.97
C LEU A 567 9.88 0.95 -38.71
N GLY A 568 10.54 0.82 -37.56
CA GLY A 568 9.93 0.40 -36.30
C GLY A 568 10.09 -1.10 -36.01
N GLY A 569 11.04 -1.79 -36.65
CA GLY A 569 11.39 -3.21 -36.41
C GLY A 569 12.09 -3.48 -35.06
N GLY A 570 11.84 -2.66 -34.06
CA GLY A 570 12.32 -2.72 -32.68
C GLY A 570 11.39 -1.89 -31.80
N GLU A 571 11.46 -2.06 -30.48
CA GLU A 571 10.47 -1.48 -29.57
C GLU A 571 11.07 -0.44 -28.64
N MET A 572 10.27 0.57 -28.30
CA MET A 572 10.67 1.72 -27.49
C MET A 572 9.51 2.18 -26.60
N LYS A 573 9.78 2.73 -25.41
CA LYS A 573 8.74 3.38 -24.58
C LYS A 573 8.33 4.73 -25.20
N PRO A 574 7.03 5.07 -25.35
CA PRO A 574 6.63 6.36 -25.90
C PRO A 574 7.17 7.59 -25.14
N LEU A 575 7.39 7.47 -23.82
CA LEU A 575 8.06 8.51 -23.01
C LEU A 575 9.48 8.82 -23.53
N GLU A 576 10.27 7.79 -23.82
CA GLU A 576 11.63 7.91 -24.34
C GLU A 576 11.65 8.51 -25.76
N LEU A 577 10.76 8.05 -26.63
CA LEU A 577 10.61 8.63 -27.97
C LEU A 577 10.23 10.12 -27.90
N THR A 578 9.37 10.49 -26.95
CA THR A 578 8.99 11.90 -26.75
C THR A 578 10.16 12.73 -26.23
N ALA A 579 11.02 12.17 -25.37
CA ALA A 579 12.25 12.83 -24.91
C ALA A 579 13.27 13.04 -26.04
N ALA A 580 13.43 12.04 -26.92
CA ALA A 580 14.26 12.16 -28.11
C ALA A 580 13.78 13.29 -29.04
N TYR A 581 12.46 13.43 -29.23
CA TYR A 581 11.88 14.55 -30.00
C TYR A 581 11.99 15.90 -29.27
N ALA A 582 11.86 15.93 -27.94
CA ALA A 582 12.09 17.13 -27.14
C ALA A 582 13.52 17.67 -27.31
N THR A 583 14.51 16.78 -27.43
CA THR A 583 15.91 17.16 -27.70
C THR A 583 16.08 17.88 -29.05
N PHE A 584 15.37 17.46 -30.11
CA PHE A 584 15.37 18.22 -31.38
C PHE A 584 14.75 19.61 -31.21
N ALA A 585 13.61 19.70 -30.52
CA ALA A 585 12.92 20.96 -30.25
C ALA A 585 13.72 21.91 -29.35
N ASN A 586 14.61 21.39 -28.51
CA ASN A 586 15.52 22.15 -27.64
C ASN A 586 16.94 22.28 -28.22
N GLY A 587 17.09 22.32 -29.56
CA GLY A 587 18.37 22.65 -30.20
C GLY A 587 19.51 21.66 -29.93
N GLY A 588 19.19 20.40 -29.62
CA GLY A 588 20.16 19.33 -29.39
C GLY A 588 20.60 19.15 -27.94
N GLU A 589 20.09 19.96 -26.99
CA GLU A 589 20.28 19.75 -25.56
C GLU A 589 19.17 18.84 -25.00
N ALA A 590 19.55 17.66 -24.49
CA ALA A 590 18.66 16.65 -23.95
C ALA A 590 18.45 16.81 -22.43
N PHE A 591 17.23 16.54 -21.98
CA PHE A 591 16.87 16.47 -20.57
C PHE A 591 16.19 15.12 -20.28
N ALA A 592 16.72 14.36 -19.32
CA ALA A 592 16.07 13.14 -18.84
C ALA A 592 14.66 13.48 -18.29
N PRO A 593 13.58 12.82 -18.71
CA PRO A 593 12.23 13.13 -18.25
C PRO A 593 12.07 12.99 -16.73
N THR A 594 11.37 13.92 -16.09
CA THR A 594 11.05 13.85 -14.66
C THR A 594 9.59 14.25 -14.38
N PRO A 595 8.90 13.57 -13.46
CA PRO A 595 7.60 13.99 -12.96
C PRO A 595 7.71 14.91 -11.71
N ILE A 596 8.92 15.17 -11.20
CA ILE A 596 9.16 15.85 -9.91
C ILE A 596 9.78 17.24 -10.13
N LEU A 597 9.21 18.27 -9.50
CA LEU A 597 9.86 19.58 -9.34
C LEU A 597 10.70 19.62 -8.06
N TRP A 598 10.15 19.27 -6.90
CA TRP A 598 10.90 19.03 -5.66
C TRP A 598 10.14 18.12 -4.70
N ILE A 599 10.85 17.56 -3.71
CA ILE A 599 10.27 16.81 -2.59
C ILE A 599 10.85 17.37 -1.30
N GLU A 600 9.98 17.65 -0.33
CA GLU A 600 10.35 18.01 1.04
C GLU A 600 9.71 17.05 2.05
N ASP A 601 10.34 16.88 3.21
CA ASP A 601 9.71 16.23 4.36
C ASP A 601 8.85 17.22 5.18
N SER A 602 8.19 16.73 6.22
CA SER A 602 7.33 17.54 7.09
C SER A 602 8.09 18.53 8.00
N GLU A 603 9.41 18.42 8.12
CA GLU A 603 10.28 19.46 8.72
C GLU A 603 10.60 20.58 7.70
N GLY A 604 10.20 20.43 6.42
CA GLY A 604 10.52 21.36 5.34
C GLY A 604 11.92 21.18 4.76
N ARG A 605 12.59 20.05 5.02
CA ARG A 605 13.91 19.75 4.47
C ARG A 605 13.74 19.17 3.07
N ILE A 606 14.39 19.78 2.09
CA ILE A 606 14.30 19.36 0.69
C ILE A 606 15.17 18.11 0.48
N LEU A 607 14.55 17.03 0.02
CA LEU A 607 15.17 15.74 -0.27
C LEU A 607 15.56 15.62 -1.75
N VAL A 608 14.79 16.24 -2.65
CA VAL A 608 15.00 16.27 -4.10
C VAL A 608 14.68 17.68 -4.59
N ASP A 609 15.55 18.26 -5.43
CA ASP A 609 15.30 19.56 -6.07
C ASP A 609 15.67 19.50 -7.56
N ASN A 610 14.66 19.56 -8.42
CA ASN A 610 14.78 19.62 -9.87
C ASN A 610 14.37 21.00 -10.42
N ARG A 611 14.17 22.03 -9.58
CA ARG A 611 13.66 23.35 -10.01
C ARG A 611 14.65 24.15 -10.86
N VAL A 612 15.94 23.78 -10.79
CA VAL A 612 16.98 24.23 -11.72
C VAL A 612 17.55 22.97 -12.36
N ARG A 613 17.55 22.91 -13.69
CA ARG A 613 18.11 21.78 -14.45
C ARG A 613 19.14 22.27 -15.47
N THR A 614 20.05 21.37 -15.81
CA THR A 614 21.03 21.50 -16.90
C THR A 614 20.88 20.27 -17.78
N GLY A 615 20.77 20.45 -19.10
CA GLY A 615 20.73 19.34 -20.03
C GLY A 615 22.13 18.94 -20.49
N GLU A 616 22.18 18.02 -21.44
CA GLU A 616 23.41 17.59 -22.11
C GLU A 616 23.30 17.84 -23.63
N GLN A 617 24.27 18.54 -24.22
CA GLN A 617 24.31 18.83 -25.66
C GLN A 617 24.74 17.57 -26.44
N VAL A 618 23.80 16.66 -26.68
CA VAL A 618 24.04 15.33 -27.29
C VAL A 618 23.97 15.32 -28.82
N ILE A 619 23.41 16.38 -29.42
CA ILE A 619 23.31 16.63 -30.87
C ILE A 619 23.77 18.07 -31.15
N SER A 620 24.31 18.36 -32.34
CA SER A 620 24.63 19.75 -32.70
C SER A 620 23.36 20.61 -32.89
N PRO A 621 23.39 21.91 -32.52
CA PRO A 621 22.26 22.81 -32.80
C PRO A 621 21.91 22.92 -34.29
N GLN A 622 22.88 22.66 -35.18
CA GLN A 622 22.68 22.61 -36.62
C GLN A 622 21.83 21.40 -37.01
N ASP A 623 22.18 20.19 -36.57
CA ASP A 623 21.47 18.95 -36.95
C ASP A 623 20.07 18.88 -36.32
N ALA A 624 19.94 19.35 -35.07
CA ALA A 624 18.65 19.52 -34.42
C ALA A 624 17.73 20.50 -35.17
N TYR A 625 18.28 21.61 -35.67
CA TYR A 625 17.55 22.53 -36.54
C TYR A 625 17.18 21.87 -37.89
N LEU A 626 18.11 21.17 -38.55
CA LEU A 626 17.83 20.50 -39.84
C LEU A 626 16.71 19.45 -39.73
N ILE A 627 16.68 18.65 -38.66
CA ILE A 627 15.58 17.71 -38.40
C ILE A 627 14.27 18.46 -38.16
N THR A 628 14.28 19.48 -37.29
CA THR A 628 13.07 20.23 -36.91
C THR A 628 12.47 20.98 -38.12
N ASP A 629 13.31 21.62 -38.93
CA ASP A 629 12.91 22.35 -40.14
C ASP A 629 12.21 21.41 -41.14
N ILE A 630 12.79 20.24 -41.44
CA ILE A 630 12.19 19.24 -42.34
C ILE A 630 10.85 18.68 -41.80
N LEU A 631 10.72 18.50 -40.48
CA LEU A 631 9.48 18.02 -39.86
C LEU A 631 8.36 19.08 -39.86
N SER A 632 8.74 20.36 -39.80
CA SER A 632 7.83 21.52 -39.86
C SER A 632 7.39 21.90 -41.28
N ASP A 633 8.19 21.55 -42.29
CA ASP A 633 7.96 21.87 -43.70
C ASP A 633 6.71 21.17 -44.25
N THR A 634 5.65 21.93 -44.51
CA THR A 634 4.40 21.41 -45.07
C THR A 634 4.48 21.15 -46.58
N GLU A 635 5.27 21.93 -47.33
CA GLU A 635 5.41 21.75 -48.79
C GLU A 635 6.18 20.47 -49.12
N ALA A 636 7.18 20.13 -48.31
CA ALA A 636 7.92 18.87 -48.43
C ALA A 636 7.03 17.63 -48.25
N ARG A 637 5.83 17.74 -47.63
CA ARG A 637 4.91 16.62 -47.32
C ARG A 637 3.88 16.31 -48.42
N CYS A 638 3.82 17.11 -49.47
CA CYS A 638 2.77 16.99 -50.50
C CYS A 638 2.92 15.73 -51.38
N LEU A 639 4.10 15.10 -51.43
CA LEU A 639 4.47 14.00 -52.36
C LEU A 639 3.84 12.63 -51.98
N VAL A 640 3.33 12.49 -50.76
CA VAL A 640 2.49 11.36 -50.31
C VAL A 640 1.11 11.86 -49.87
N PHE A 641 1.03 12.97 -49.15
CA PHE A 641 -0.20 13.35 -48.45
C PHE A 641 -1.16 14.24 -49.27
N SER A 642 -0.70 14.77 -50.41
CA SER A 642 -1.40 15.73 -51.28
C SER A 642 -1.67 17.08 -50.63
N CYS A 643 -1.28 18.14 -51.34
CA CYS A 643 -1.60 19.55 -51.07
C CYS A 643 -2.36 20.11 -52.27
#